data_AF-A0AAW3AT47-F1
#
_entry.id   AF-A0AAW3AT47-F1
#
_cell.length_a   1.000
_cell.length_b   1.000
_cell.length_c   1.000
_cell.angle_alpha   90.00
_cell.angle_beta   90.00
_cell.angle_gamma   90.00
#
_symmetry.space_group_name_H-M   'P 1'
#
loop_
_entity.id
_entity.type
_entity.pdbx_description
1 polymer ?
#
loop_
_entity_poly.entity_id
_entity_poly.type
_entity_poly.pdbx_seq_one_letter_code
_entity_poly.pdbx_strand_id
1 'polypeptide(L)'
;MPVRRYGGRYNNSSSGVSNALSSSSTAGLRPSPSSRENSTPLSTHHDPAFLSTNHAKNEGGLCQKHHVRFREPSVEVEVEIMDDEPSRGLQKPPSRARHAADANNNSASAQCNTTRTSDYTFYTNEDQKKVYEALRSLRPLPELQEPRRVKEYSEVSIKESLYRIIEAHDVIMVAGAFFGDEGKGKTVDAVAHHPLCTCIARVNSGENAGHTVYDKAGRKFVFNLAPSGLLLPGKRNYIGPECVMDPVSFMEKEIIQLISAGIDYHDRLFIGNVCIVTPYHKLLDLLGSAANSSTLKGMAPVHGSKVMKRGIRLDHIFNDDETLRKRLEKDMETYLGLLKVKNLSDADVVRLCREENSDGVLRVPDYVIAFAQAKEKVKFLMNLYHDRVRNNPDFPARCDVIYELRAAMLRGEKVLLEGPQSYWLSNARTKFWESTTSADTTAAGLLAASQLNFQQFKSVVLNVHKAPGSSRVGIGACPSSFVPQDFFSAQNIKTLHDLPPATCANFEAIQRTLFRDGFPYSNDKAKHNGIMAPVEYSDETGDYNIGVAMAIASAQHHGECGAVTKKPRVCGFFDCVLQHEVNSIQGPYLTISALDRGDEYDKVGVTIAYVYYNPEGKQVNVNGHVYKNGDIIRAGDPVPSESALYHCHPIVKLIDGWRDNPIAAAKRRRNTPLPRGLCELLSTIEYFTNCKVLSIGNGPNGDDIIYLRQ
;
A
#
# COMPACT_ATOMS: atom_id res chain seq x y z
N MET A 1 48.66 3.87 -0.92
CA MET A 1 48.98 2.48 -1.36
C MET A 1 47.83 1.96 -2.21
N PRO A 2 48.09 1.15 -3.25
CA PRO A 2 47.78 1.57 -4.62
C PRO A 2 46.54 0.91 -5.24
N VAL A 3 45.91 1.69 -6.13
CA VAL A 3 44.88 1.25 -7.08
C VAL A 3 45.53 0.39 -8.18
N ARG A 4 45.02 -0.83 -8.34
CA ARG A 4 45.45 -1.79 -9.37
C ARG A 4 44.84 -1.45 -10.73
N ARG A 5 45.70 -1.52 -11.74
CA ARG A 5 45.46 -1.41 -13.18
C ARG A 5 44.50 -2.51 -13.68
N TYR A 6 43.63 -2.14 -14.61
CA TYR A 6 43.26 -3.01 -15.74
C TYR A 6 43.58 -2.29 -17.04
N GLY A 7 44.51 -2.86 -17.80
CA GLY A 7 44.80 -2.48 -19.17
C GLY A 7 44.00 -3.35 -20.13
N GLY A 8 43.45 -2.73 -21.16
CA GLY A 8 42.84 -3.38 -22.32
C GLY A 8 43.06 -2.48 -23.53
N ARG A 9 43.85 -2.97 -24.48
CA ARG A 9 44.38 -2.27 -25.67
C ARG A 9 43.28 -2.02 -26.71
N TYR A 10 43.29 -0.83 -27.33
CA TYR A 10 43.04 -0.66 -28.77
C TYR A 10 43.87 0.55 -29.29
N ASN A 11 44.90 0.26 -30.09
CA ASN A 11 45.54 1.16 -31.07
C ASN A 11 44.52 1.41 -32.22
N ASN A 12 44.53 2.43 -33.08
CA ASN A 12 45.33 3.60 -33.44
C ASN A 12 44.31 4.49 -34.22
N SER A 13 44.33 5.82 -34.23
CA SER A 13 45.28 6.62 -34.99
C SER A 13 44.89 8.11 -34.92
N SER A 14 45.91 8.97 -34.72
CA SER A 14 46.13 10.33 -35.27
C SER A 14 44.93 11.25 -35.49
N SER A 15 44.87 12.52 -35.08
CA SER A 15 45.88 13.59 -34.94
C SER A 15 45.06 14.84 -34.56
N GLY A 16 45.50 15.85 -33.82
CA GLY A 16 46.77 16.19 -33.22
C GLY A 16 46.61 17.57 -32.58
N VAL A 17 47.52 17.88 -31.65
CA VAL A 17 48.09 19.22 -31.39
C VAL A 17 47.15 20.31 -30.87
N SER A 18 47.40 21.10 -29.82
CA SER A 18 48.34 21.12 -28.68
C SER A 18 48.01 22.41 -27.91
N ASN A 19 48.34 22.44 -26.62
CA ASN A 19 48.72 23.63 -25.84
C ASN A 19 47.60 24.63 -25.50
N ALA A 20 47.52 25.23 -24.32
CA ALA A 20 48.30 25.09 -23.10
C ALA A 20 47.49 25.69 -21.94
N LEU A 21 47.74 25.15 -20.76
CA LEU A 21 47.42 25.70 -19.46
C LEU A 21 48.10 27.06 -19.22
N SER A 22 47.45 27.91 -18.43
CA SER A 22 47.97 28.48 -17.16
C SER A 22 47.23 29.79 -16.83
N SER A 23 46.57 29.84 -15.67
CA SER A 23 46.91 30.67 -14.49
C SER A 23 46.76 32.18 -14.75
N SER A 24 46.10 32.98 -13.91
CA SER A 24 46.26 33.10 -12.47
C SER A 24 45.27 34.13 -11.91
N SER A 25 44.93 33.90 -10.64
CA SER A 25 44.56 34.84 -9.56
C SER A 25 44.53 36.36 -9.84
N THR A 26 43.51 37.07 -9.35
CA THR A 26 43.52 37.80 -8.06
C THR A 26 42.30 38.72 -7.90
N ALA A 27 41.88 38.89 -6.63
CA ALA A 27 41.22 40.04 -5.98
C ALA A 27 40.21 40.88 -6.80
N GLY A 28 38.94 40.99 -6.42
CA GLY A 28 38.47 41.46 -5.11
C GLY A 28 38.26 42.98 -5.19
N LEU A 29 36.99 43.43 -5.20
CA LEU A 29 36.47 44.70 -4.65
C LEU A 29 35.00 44.89 -5.09
N ARG A 30 34.09 45.02 -4.11
CA ARG A 30 32.78 45.68 -4.28
C ARG A 30 33.02 47.19 -4.28
N PRO A 31 32.17 47.99 -4.95
CA PRO A 31 31.06 48.63 -4.21
C PRO A 31 29.75 48.76 -5.01
N SER A 32 28.63 48.78 -4.29
CA SER A 32 27.34 49.36 -4.71
C SER A 32 27.24 50.82 -4.23
N PRO A 33 26.17 51.61 -4.50
CA PRO A 33 25.18 51.63 -5.59
C PRO A 33 25.11 53.02 -6.27
N SER A 34 24.47 53.16 -7.45
CA SER A 34 23.90 54.45 -7.87
C SER A 34 22.70 54.28 -8.80
N SER A 35 21.94 55.37 -8.85
CA SER A 35 20.52 55.54 -9.12
C SER A 35 20.14 55.79 -10.59
N ARG A 36 18.86 55.47 -10.90
CA ARG A 36 17.96 56.04 -11.92
C ARG A 36 18.43 56.09 -13.39
N GLU A 37 17.70 55.44 -14.30
CA GLU A 37 16.72 56.10 -15.18
C GLU A 37 16.08 55.11 -16.18
N ASN A 38 14.96 55.55 -16.74
CA ASN A 38 13.93 54.88 -17.51
C ASN A 38 14.39 54.14 -18.78
N SER A 39 13.78 52.97 -19.04
CA SER A 39 13.30 52.61 -20.38
C SER A 39 12.29 51.45 -20.32
N THR A 40 11.06 51.72 -20.74
CA THR A 40 9.98 50.75 -21.05
C THR A 40 10.40 49.71 -22.11
N PRO A 41 9.76 48.52 -22.11
CA PRO A 41 8.83 48.29 -23.21
C PRO A 41 7.50 47.63 -22.82
N LEU A 42 6.46 48.15 -23.48
CA LEU A 42 5.16 47.59 -23.88
C LEU A 42 4.80 46.16 -23.42
N SER A 43 3.75 46.09 -22.60
CA SER A 43 2.93 44.91 -22.34
C SER A 43 1.54 45.15 -22.94
N THR A 44 1.11 44.26 -23.84
CA THR A 44 -0.27 44.14 -24.29
C THR A 44 -0.86 42.88 -23.66
N HIS A 45 -1.83 43.01 -22.76
CA HIS A 45 -3.09 42.27 -22.81
C HIS A 45 -4.06 42.80 -21.73
N HIS A 46 -5.30 42.93 -22.16
CA HIS A 46 -6.43 43.60 -21.51
C HIS A 46 -7.02 42.76 -20.36
N ASP A 47 -7.16 43.39 -19.19
CA ASP A 47 -8.19 43.07 -18.20
C ASP A 47 -9.42 43.97 -18.45
N PRO A 48 -10.66 43.47 -18.38
CA PRO A 48 -11.82 44.32 -18.19
C PRO A 48 -12.13 44.49 -16.70
N ALA A 49 -12.24 45.77 -16.35
CA ALA A 49 -12.45 46.31 -15.02
C ALA A 49 -13.79 45.92 -14.38
N PHE A 50 -13.75 45.86 -13.05
CA PHE A 50 -14.87 46.07 -12.14
C PHE A 50 -15.56 47.41 -12.42
N LEU A 51 -16.88 47.38 -12.61
CA LEU A 51 -17.74 48.55 -12.47
C LEU A 51 -18.93 48.20 -11.57
N SER A 52 -18.96 48.87 -10.42
CA SER A 52 -20.10 48.99 -9.52
C SER A 52 -21.10 50.01 -10.07
N THR A 53 -22.40 49.70 -10.07
CA THR A 53 -23.46 50.67 -9.74
C THR A 53 -24.80 49.98 -9.44
N ASN A 54 -25.28 50.25 -8.22
CA ASN A 54 -26.64 50.61 -7.78
C ASN A 54 -27.88 49.72 -8.01
N HIS A 55 -28.55 49.54 -6.86
CA HIS A 55 -29.93 49.14 -6.61
C HIS A 55 -31.00 49.68 -7.57
N ALA A 56 -31.93 48.80 -7.95
CA ALA A 56 -33.36 49.09 -8.03
C ALA A 56 -34.19 47.80 -7.82
N LYS A 57 -35.26 47.93 -7.02
CA LYS A 57 -36.30 46.92 -6.76
C LYS A 57 -37.23 46.78 -7.98
N ASN A 58 -37.68 45.57 -8.32
CA ASN A 58 -39.06 45.07 -8.11
C ASN A 58 -39.39 43.82 -8.97
N GLU A 59 -40.16 42.94 -8.33
CA GLU A 59 -41.25 42.10 -8.88
C GLU A 59 -40.96 40.90 -9.82
N GLY A 60 -41.23 39.71 -9.27
CA GLY A 60 -42.35 38.87 -9.70
C GLY A 60 -42.23 38.12 -11.04
N GLY A 61 -41.85 36.84 -10.99
CA GLY A 61 -42.02 35.92 -12.11
C GLY A 61 -41.77 34.46 -11.75
N LEU A 62 -42.84 33.71 -11.50
CA LEU A 62 -42.82 32.25 -11.44
C LEU A 62 -42.37 31.65 -12.78
N CYS A 63 -41.46 30.67 -12.77
CA CYS A 63 -41.46 29.61 -13.78
C CYS A 63 -40.86 28.28 -13.26
N GLN A 64 -41.77 27.34 -13.05
CA GLN A 64 -41.71 25.87 -13.13
C GLN A 64 -40.33 25.16 -13.08
N LYS A 65 -40.10 24.42 -11.99
CA LYS A 65 -39.14 23.31 -11.93
C LYS A 65 -39.79 22.06 -12.56
N HIS A 66 -39.23 21.56 -13.65
CA HIS A 66 -39.56 20.23 -14.17
C HIS A 66 -38.95 19.15 -13.26
N HIS A 67 -39.81 18.39 -12.59
CA HIS A 67 -39.47 17.11 -11.97
C HIS A 67 -39.46 16.03 -13.05
N VAL A 68 -38.28 15.52 -13.40
CA VAL A 68 -38.15 14.27 -14.15
C VAL A 68 -38.26 13.12 -13.15
N ARG A 69 -39.44 12.46 -13.13
CA ARG A 69 -39.63 11.17 -12.46
C ARG A 69 -39.00 10.07 -13.34
N PHE A 70 -37.94 9.43 -12.86
CA PHE A 70 -37.50 8.16 -13.44
C PHE A 70 -38.47 7.05 -13.00
N ARG A 71 -39.11 6.40 -13.97
CA ARG A 71 -39.88 5.16 -13.80
C ARG A 71 -38.90 4.00 -13.75
N GLU A 72 -38.93 3.24 -12.65
CA GLU A 72 -38.38 1.88 -12.60
C GLU A 72 -39.19 0.96 -13.53
N PRO A 73 -38.55 0.11 -14.36
CA PRO A 73 -39.25 -1.00 -14.97
C PRO A 73 -39.26 -2.18 -13.98
N SER A 74 -40.43 -2.44 -13.40
CA SER A 74 -40.75 -3.70 -12.73
C SER A 74 -40.81 -4.81 -13.76
N VAL A 75 -39.81 -5.69 -13.76
CA VAL A 75 -39.86 -7.00 -14.41
C VAL A 75 -40.00 -8.03 -13.29
N GLU A 76 -41.20 -8.57 -13.12
CA GLU A 76 -41.42 -9.79 -12.35
C GLU A 76 -40.69 -10.93 -13.05
N VAL A 77 -39.64 -11.44 -12.42
CA VAL A 77 -39.02 -12.71 -12.79
C VAL A 77 -39.55 -13.73 -11.78
N GLU A 78 -40.41 -14.63 -12.25
CA GLU A 78 -40.77 -15.85 -11.52
C GLU A 78 -39.49 -16.64 -11.23
N VAL A 79 -39.14 -16.73 -9.96
CA VAL A 79 -38.04 -17.58 -9.47
C VAL A 79 -38.62 -18.99 -9.34
N GLU A 80 -38.41 -19.83 -10.35
CA GLU A 80 -38.48 -21.28 -10.15
C GLU A 80 -37.37 -21.67 -9.17
N ILE A 81 -37.78 -22.14 -7.99
CA ILE A 81 -36.91 -22.74 -6.98
C ILE A 81 -36.40 -24.06 -7.59
N MET A 82 -35.21 -24.03 -8.19
CA MET A 82 -34.45 -25.24 -8.49
C MET A 82 -33.77 -25.70 -7.20
N ASP A 83 -34.00 -26.97 -6.86
CA ASP A 83 -33.45 -27.65 -5.70
C ASP A 83 -31.92 -27.47 -5.56
N ASP A 84 -31.49 -27.25 -4.31
CA ASP A 84 -30.11 -27.08 -3.88
C ASP A 84 -29.18 -28.20 -4.40
N GLU A 85 -28.25 -27.86 -5.30
CA GLU A 85 -27.01 -28.63 -5.41
C GLU A 85 -26.11 -28.31 -4.21
N PRO A 86 -25.52 -29.31 -3.54
CA PRO A 86 -24.72 -29.06 -2.35
C PRO A 86 -23.47 -28.26 -2.73
N SER A 87 -23.32 -27.10 -2.06
CA SER A 87 -22.09 -26.33 -1.99
C SER A 87 -20.89 -27.27 -1.84
N ARG A 88 -19.88 -27.13 -2.70
CA ARG A 88 -18.58 -27.80 -2.52
C ARG A 88 -18.04 -27.40 -1.15
N GLY A 89 -18.18 -28.30 -0.18
CA GLY A 89 -17.72 -28.08 1.19
C GLY A 89 -16.23 -27.86 1.22
N LEU A 90 -15.79 -26.90 2.06
CA LEU A 90 -14.43 -26.85 2.55
C LEU A 90 -14.05 -28.25 3.05
N GLN A 91 -12.85 -28.73 2.72
CA GLN A 91 -12.28 -29.83 3.46
C GLN A 91 -12.22 -29.39 4.92
N LYS A 92 -13.07 -29.96 5.79
CA LYS A 92 -12.83 -29.91 7.23
C LYS A 92 -11.39 -30.34 7.45
N PRO A 93 -10.59 -29.64 8.28
CA PRO A 93 -9.25 -30.10 8.60
C PRO A 93 -9.38 -31.56 9.07
N PRO A 94 -8.75 -32.53 8.40
CA PRO A 94 -8.97 -33.93 8.71
C PRO A 94 -8.51 -34.19 10.15
N SER A 95 -9.39 -34.78 10.95
CA SER A 95 -9.01 -35.31 12.27
C SER A 95 -7.90 -36.34 12.07
N ARG A 96 -6.86 -36.28 12.89
CA ARG A 96 -5.60 -37.02 12.75
C ARG A 96 -5.80 -38.55 12.65
N ALA A 97 -5.97 -39.07 11.44
CA ALA A 97 -5.85 -40.50 11.12
C ALA A 97 -4.56 -40.74 10.32
N ARG A 98 -3.74 -41.68 10.80
CA ARG A 98 -2.39 -41.97 10.30
C ARG A 98 -2.41 -42.40 8.82
N HIS A 99 -1.75 -41.66 7.95
CA HIS A 99 -1.31 -42.19 6.64
C HIS A 99 0.19 -42.42 6.66
N ALA A 100 0.55 -43.70 6.61
CA ALA A 100 1.90 -44.18 6.38
C ALA A 100 2.29 -43.96 4.90
N ALA A 101 3.59 -43.72 4.71
CA ALA A 101 4.22 -43.39 3.45
C ALA A 101 4.18 -44.53 2.43
N ASP A 102 4.13 -44.17 1.15
CA ASP A 102 4.82 -44.91 0.10
C ASP A 102 5.55 -43.90 -0.80
N ALA A 103 6.87 -44.03 -0.83
CA ALA A 103 7.79 -43.26 -1.64
C ALA A 103 8.38 -44.18 -2.70
N ASN A 104 8.18 -43.86 -3.99
CA ASN A 104 9.13 -44.15 -5.07
C ASN A 104 8.62 -43.60 -6.42
N ASN A 105 9.33 -42.63 -6.99
CA ASN A 105 10.09 -42.85 -8.24
C ASN A 105 10.78 -41.56 -8.72
N ASN A 106 12.07 -41.70 -9.01
CA ASN A 106 12.88 -40.76 -9.79
C ASN A 106 12.51 -40.83 -11.28
N SER A 107 12.34 -39.68 -11.93
CA SER A 107 12.86 -39.46 -13.28
C SER A 107 12.98 -37.96 -13.58
N ALA A 108 14.15 -37.57 -14.08
CA ALA A 108 14.47 -36.21 -14.46
C ALA A 108 13.84 -35.89 -15.82
N SER A 109 13.05 -34.81 -15.89
CA SER A 109 12.86 -34.05 -17.13
C SER A 109 12.45 -32.62 -16.79
N ALA A 110 13.05 -31.66 -17.49
CA ALA A 110 12.78 -30.24 -17.36
C ALA A 110 11.32 -29.95 -17.76
N GLN A 111 10.51 -29.44 -16.82
CA GLN A 111 9.14 -29.01 -17.09
C GLN A 111 8.90 -27.58 -16.63
N CYS A 112 8.46 -26.81 -17.61
CA CYS A 112 7.87 -25.49 -17.53
C CYS A 112 6.60 -25.52 -16.67
N ASN A 113 6.50 -24.57 -15.74
CA ASN A 113 5.31 -24.08 -15.03
C ASN A 113 4.10 -25.03 -14.97
N THR A 114 4.13 -25.92 -13.98
CA THR A 114 2.91 -26.46 -13.35
C THR A 114 2.82 -25.90 -11.94
N THR A 115 1.63 -25.38 -11.60
CA THR A 115 1.21 -24.96 -10.26
C THR A 115 1.68 -25.97 -9.22
N ARG A 116 2.65 -25.59 -8.37
CA ARG A 116 2.93 -26.31 -7.13
C ARG A 116 1.63 -26.34 -6.33
N THR A 117 1.00 -27.50 -6.20
CA THR A 117 0.06 -27.76 -5.11
C THR A 117 0.80 -27.42 -3.83
N SER A 118 0.35 -26.41 -3.10
CA SER A 118 1.08 -25.90 -1.95
C SER A 118 1.14 -26.94 -0.83
N ASP A 119 2.33 -27.26 -0.34
CA ASP A 119 2.55 -28.20 0.79
C ASP A 119 2.16 -27.60 2.16
N TYR A 120 1.36 -26.52 2.20
CA TYR A 120 0.94 -25.89 3.43
C TYR A 120 -0.14 -26.71 4.13
N THR A 121 0.11 -26.99 5.41
CA THR A 121 -0.78 -27.78 6.27
C THR A 121 -1.38 -26.90 7.36
N PHE A 122 -2.59 -27.26 7.82
CA PHE A 122 -3.19 -26.64 8.99
C PHE A 122 -2.45 -27.01 10.29
N TYR A 123 -1.77 -28.15 10.33
CA TYR A 123 -1.01 -28.69 11.46
C TYR A 123 0.51 -28.62 11.22
N THR A 124 1.33 -28.88 12.24
CA THR A 124 2.80 -28.84 12.09
C THR A 124 3.30 -30.02 11.24
N ASN A 125 3.99 -29.70 10.14
CA ASN A 125 4.63 -30.69 9.28
C ASN A 125 6.08 -31.01 9.72
N GLU A 126 6.68 -32.06 9.13
CA GLU A 126 8.03 -32.50 9.50
C GLU A 126 9.11 -31.46 9.20
N ASP A 127 8.95 -30.63 8.18
CA ASP A 127 9.94 -29.61 7.85
C ASP A 127 9.93 -28.47 8.87
N GLN A 128 8.76 -28.04 9.33
CA GLN A 128 8.64 -27.08 10.44
C GLN A 128 9.29 -27.61 11.72
N LYS A 129 9.13 -28.91 12.02
CA LYS A 129 9.81 -29.54 13.18
C LYS A 129 11.32 -29.56 13.00
N LYS A 130 11.83 -29.97 11.83
CA LYS A 130 13.27 -29.99 11.54
C LYS A 130 13.90 -28.61 11.67
N VAL A 131 13.23 -27.59 11.14
CA VAL A 131 13.65 -26.18 11.28
C VAL A 131 13.74 -25.82 12.76
N TYR A 132 12.67 -26.04 13.53
CA TYR A 132 12.67 -25.70 14.95
C TYR A 132 13.74 -26.47 15.75
N GLU A 133 13.90 -27.78 15.52
CA GLU A 133 14.94 -28.58 16.18
C GLU A 133 16.35 -28.05 15.91
N ALA A 134 16.61 -27.56 14.69
CA ALA A 134 17.88 -26.95 14.36
C ALA A 134 18.08 -25.58 15.02
N LEU A 135 17.02 -24.79 15.16
CA LEU A 135 17.09 -23.41 15.67
C LEU A 135 16.92 -23.27 17.18
N ARG A 136 16.25 -24.22 17.86
CA ARG A 136 15.93 -24.11 19.30
C ARG A 136 17.15 -24.05 20.21
N SER A 137 18.31 -24.52 19.73
CA SER A 137 19.58 -24.51 20.46
C SER A 137 20.43 -23.27 20.18
N LEU A 138 19.96 -22.34 19.34
CA LEU A 138 20.65 -21.09 19.09
C LEU A 138 20.86 -20.33 20.40
N ARG A 139 22.07 -19.78 20.55
CA ARG A 139 22.40 -18.95 21.70
C ARG A 139 21.52 -17.71 21.68
N PRO A 140 20.92 -17.32 22.83
CA PRO A 140 20.20 -16.06 22.95
C PRO A 140 21.02 -14.88 22.44
N LEU A 141 20.41 -14.07 21.58
CA LEU A 141 20.99 -12.80 21.15
C LEU A 141 20.99 -11.80 22.32
N PRO A 142 22.11 -11.13 22.61
CA PRO A 142 22.15 -10.04 23.60
C PRO A 142 21.07 -8.96 23.36
N GLU A 143 20.76 -8.71 22.08
CA GLU A 143 19.77 -7.76 21.59
C GLU A 143 18.35 -8.04 22.13
N LEU A 144 18.01 -9.28 22.51
CA LEU A 144 16.70 -9.59 23.13
C LEU A 144 16.48 -8.81 24.44
N GLN A 145 17.56 -8.37 25.10
CA GLN A 145 17.51 -7.58 26.32
C GLN A 145 17.50 -6.07 26.08
N GLU A 146 17.63 -5.62 24.82
CA GLU A 146 17.62 -4.21 24.47
C GLU A 146 16.21 -3.70 24.11
N PRO A 147 15.91 -2.41 24.36
CA PRO A 147 16.73 -1.45 25.09
C PRO A 147 16.76 -1.75 26.59
N ARG A 148 17.93 -1.68 27.23
CA ARG A 148 18.04 -1.85 28.71
C ARG A 148 17.29 -0.78 29.51
N ARG A 149 17.16 0.42 28.95
CA ARG A 149 16.42 1.53 29.54
C ARG A 149 15.23 1.87 28.65
N VAL A 150 14.04 1.71 29.21
CA VAL A 150 12.79 2.13 28.59
C VAL A 150 12.71 3.66 28.68
N LYS A 151 12.40 4.31 27.55
CA LYS A 151 12.14 5.75 27.49
C LYS A 151 10.80 6.07 28.14
N GLU A 152 10.67 7.31 28.61
CA GLU A 152 9.40 7.85 29.07
C GLU A 152 8.70 8.51 27.88
N TYR A 153 7.38 8.37 27.83
CA TYR A 153 6.54 9.00 26.81
C TYR A 153 5.41 9.74 27.50
N SER A 154 5.14 10.95 27.04
CA SER A 154 4.02 11.77 27.49
C SER A 154 3.10 12.11 26.33
N GLU A 155 1.80 12.11 26.62
CA GLU A 155 0.79 12.60 25.68
C GLU A 155 0.89 14.13 25.59
N VAL A 156 0.94 14.66 24.36
CA VAL A 156 1.01 16.09 24.08
C VAL A 156 -0.02 16.48 23.04
N SER A 157 -0.23 17.78 22.84
CA SER A 157 -1.11 18.25 21.78
C SER A 157 -0.51 17.99 20.39
N ILE A 158 -1.37 17.88 19.37
CA ILE A 158 -0.97 17.84 17.95
C ILE A 158 -0.06 19.02 17.59
N LYS A 159 -0.25 20.19 18.24
CA LYS A 159 0.56 21.39 18.03
C LYS A 159 2.01 21.18 18.48
N GLU A 160 2.21 20.51 19.60
CA GLU A 160 3.55 20.25 20.16
C GLU A 160 4.31 19.13 19.44
N SER A 161 3.59 18.17 18.84
CA SER A 161 4.19 17.06 18.09
C SER A 161 4.22 17.31 16.59
N LEU A 162 3.08 17.18 15.91
CA LEU A 162 3.00 17.12 14.45
C LEU A 162 3.09 18.50 13.78
N TYR A 163 2.41 19.53 14.30
CA TYR A 163 2.33 20.82 13.58
C TYR A 163 3.68 21.52 13.47
N ARG A 164 4.55 21.41 14.48
CA ARG A 164 5.93 21.95 14.39
C ARG A 164 6.70 21.37 13.21
N ILE A 165 6.47 20.08 12.92
CA ILE A 165 7.08 19.41 11.77
C ILE A 165 6.45 19.95 10.47
N ILE A 166 5.13 20.09 10.41
CA ILE A 166 4.43 20.64 9.23
C ILE A 166 4.90 22.07 8.93
N GLU A 167 4.96 22.94 9.94
CA GLU A 167 5.33 24.36 9.78
C GLU A 167 6.78 24.52 9.28
N ALA A 168 7.67 23.60 9.66
CA ALA A 168 9.09 23.64 9.28
C ALA A 168 9.39 23.16 7.84
N HIS A 169 8.41 22.56 7.15
CA HIS A 169 8.59 21.97 5.81
C HIS A 169 7.55 22.51 4.84
N ASP A 170 7.82 22.46 3.55
CA ASP A 170 6.92 22.92 2.48
C ASP A 170 6.11 21.75 1.91
N VAL A 171 6.74 20.57 1.85
CA VAL A 171 6.15 19.32 1.35
C VAL A 171 6.12 18.28 2.46
N ILE A 172 4.92 17.81 2.78
CA ILE A 172 4.70 16.75 3.77
C ILE A 172 4.29 15.50 3.02
N MET A 173 5.04 14.41 3.17
CA MET A 173 4.73 13.13 2.55
C MET A 173 4.26 12.15 3.61
N VAL A 174 3.11 11.51 3.40
CA VAL A 174 2.66 10.39 4.24
C VAL A 174 2.83 9.10 3.47
N ALA A 175 3.77 8.25 3.88
CA ALA A 175 4.15 7.04 3.16
C ALA A 175 3.96 5.79 4.02
N GLY A 176 3.51 4.69 3.44
CA GLY A 176 3.38 3.41 4.15
C GLY A 176 4.75 2.76 4.30
N ALA A 177 5.00 2.14 5.44
CA ALA A 177 6.31 1.58 5.76
C ALA A 177 6.44 0.07 5.46
N PHE A 178 5.32 -0.65 5.39
CA PHE A 178 5.32 -2.11 5.28
C PHE A 178 4.71 -2.60 3.97
N PHE A 179 3.80 -3.57 4.02
CA PHE A 179 3.12 -4.17 2.87
C PHE A 179 1.64 -3.73 2.74
N GLY A 180 1.37 -2.44 2.91
CA GLY A 180 0.06 -1.84 2.62
C GLY A 180 -0.96 -1.97 3.75
N ASP A 181 -2.04 -1.19 3.64
CA ASP A 181 -3.13 -1.04 4.62
C ASP A 181 -2.65 -0.81 6.08
N GLU A 182 -1.62 0.01 6.25
CA GLU A 182 -1.14 0.48 7.55
C GLU A 182 -1.99 1.63 8.11
N GLY A 183 -3.15 1.97 7.53
CA GLY A 183 -4.01 3.03 8.04
C GLY A 183 -3.52 4.46 7.79
N LYS A 184 -2.79 4.69 6.68
CA LYS A 184 -2.26 6.02 6.27
C LYS A 184 -3.30 7.13 6.31
N GLY A 185 -4.55 6.83 5.93
CA GLY A 185 -5.64 7.81 5.86
C GLY A 185 -5.79 8.65 7.13
N LYS A 186 -5.55 8.07 8.31
CA LYS A 186 -5.62 8.82 9.57
C LYS A 186 -4.48 9.83 9.71
N THR A 187 -3.25 9.44 9.41
CA THR A 187 -2.11 10.38 9.41
C THR A 187 -2.29 11.45 8.33
N VAL A 188 -2.82 11.09 7.16
CA VAL A 188 -3.14 12.04 6.08
C VAL A 188 -4.17 13.06 6.53
N ASP A 189 -5.27 12.60 7.14
CA ASP A 189 -6.34 13.47 7.66
C ASP A 189 -5.80 14.42 8.74
N ALA A 190 -4.99 13.93 9.68
CA ALA A 190 -4.36 14.76 10.72
C ALA A 190 -3.46 15.87 10.14
N VAL A 191 -2.70 15.58 9.08
CA VAL A 191 -1.87 16.59 8.38
C VAL A 191 -2.75 17.57 7.61
N ALA A 192 -3.77 17.06 6.92
CA ALA A 192 -4.68 17.87 6.09
C ALA A 192 -5.48 18.88 6.91
N HIS A 193 -5.76 18.60 8.19
CA HIS A 193 -6.39 19.54 9.12
C HIS A 193 -5.52 20.78 9.43
N HIS A 194 -4.22 20.74 9.17
CA HIS A 194 -3.37 21.91 9.39
C HIS A 194 -3.80 23.09 8.52
N PRO A 195 -3.94 24.33 9.06
CA PRO A 195 -4.43 25.47 8.30
C PRO A 195 -3.60 25.81 7.07
N LEU A 196 -2.27 25.69 7.17
CA LEU A 196 -1.37 25.96 6.03
C LEU A 196 -1.33 24.82 4.99
N CYS A 197 -1.84 23.63 5.32
CA CYS A 197 -1.90 22.53 4.37
C CYS A 197 -3.16 22.66 3.52
N THR A 198 -3.07 23.35 2.40
CA THR A 198 -4.22 23.69 1.54
C THR A 198 -4.30 22.85 0.28
N CYS A 199 -3.18 22.24 -0.14
CA CYS A 199 -3.08 21.41 -1.33
C CYS A 199 -2.73 19.97 -0.94
N ILE A 200 -3.56 19.03 -1.37
CA ILE A 200 -3.42 17.61 -1.07
C ILE A 200 -3.37 16.86 -2.40
N ALA A 201 -2.35 16.06 -2.62
CA ALA A 201 -2.13 15.44 -3.91
C ALA A 201 -1.80 13.96 -3.82
N ARG A 202 -2.42 13.19 -4.72
CA ARG A 202 -1.96 11.86 -5.12
C ARG A 202 -1.17 12.03 -6.40
N VAL A 203 0.12 11.70 -6.38
CA VAL A 203 1.02 12.04 -7.51
C VAL A 203 1.46 10.84 -8.34
N ASN A 204 1.34 9.61 -7.83
CA ASN A 204 1.67 8.40 -8.58
C ASN A 204 0.77 7.21 -8.22
N SER A 205 1.03 6.06 -8.88
CA SER A 205 0.23 4.82 -8.78
C SER A 205 -1.24 5.04 -9.22
N GLY A 206 -2.15 4.15 -8.82
CA GLY A 206 -3.55 4.19 -9.25
C GLY A 206 -4.56 3.79 -8.18
N GLU A 207 -5.68 3.21 -8.63
CA GLU A 207 -6.84 2.83 -7.80
C GLU A 207 -6.65 1.51 -7.01
N ASN A 208 -5.42 1.05 -6.85
CA ASN A 208 -5.07 -0.23 -6.20
C ASN A 208 -4.79 -0.11 -4.69
N ALA A 209 -4.91 1.09 -4.11
CA ALA A 209 -5.00 1.31 -2.67
C ALA A 209 -6.41 1.81 -2.32
N GLY A 210 -6.84 1.64 -1.07
CA GLY A 210 -8.11 2.19 -0.58
C GLY A 210 -7.90 2.90 0.75
N HIS A 211 -8.37 4.13 0.86
CA HIS A 211 -8.38 4.92 2.09
C HIS A 211 -9.83 5.13 2.52
N THR A 212 -10.15 4.62 3.71
CA THR A 212 -11.44 4.86 4.34
C THR A 212 -11.33 6.09 5.22
N VAL A 213 -12.25 7.03 5.03
CA VAL A 213 -12.40 8.24 5.85
C VAL A 213 -13.87 8.43 6.22
N TYR A 214 -14.12 9.21 7.27
CA TYR A 214 -15.46 9.51 7.75
C TYR A 214 -15.66 11.03 7.74
N ASP A 215 -16.84 11.47 7.34
CA ASP A 215 -17.19 12.89 7.47
C ASP A 215 -17.63 13.23 8.90
N LYS A 216 -17.94 14.51 9.14
CA LYS A 216 -18.41 14.99 10.45
C LYS A 216 -19.74 14.37 10.90
N ALA A 217 -20.54 13.86 9.98
CA ALA A 217 -21.80 13.17 10.27
C ALA A 217 -21.59 11.66 10.50
N GLY A 218 -20.35 11.16 10.44
CA GLY A 218 -20.02 9.75 10.58
C GLY A 218 -20.28 8.92 9.32
N ARG A 219 -20.58 9.55 8.17
CA ARG A 219 -20.76 8.85 6.90
C ARG A 219 -19.40 8.36 6.40
N LYS A 220 -19.34 7.09 6.01
CA LYS A 220 -18.13 6.42 5.52
C LYS A 220 -17.92 6.72 4.03
N PHE A 221 -16.70 7.11 3.67
CA PHE A 221 -16.25 7.25 2.28
C PHE A 221 -15.03 6.36 2.05
N VAL A 222 -14.95 5.76 0.86
CA VAL A 222 -13.78 4.97 0.43
C VAL A 222 -13.22 5.59 -0.84
N PHE A 223 -12.02 6.16 -0.75
CA PHE A 223 -11.30 6.72 -1.88
C PHE A 223 -10.14 5.80 -2.29
N ASN A 224 -9.97 5.60 -3.58
CA ASN A 224 -8.89 4.77 -4.14
C ASN A 224 -7.84 5.66 -4.81
N LEU A 225 -8.29 6.58 -5.67
CA LEU A 225 -7.46 7.53 -6.39
C LEU A 225 -7.63 8.96 -5.87
N ALA A 226 -8.84 9.36 -5.49
CA ALA A 226 -9.09 10.70 -4.99
C ALA A 226 -8.33 10.93 -3.67
N PRO A 227 -7.69 12.10 -3.47
CA PRO A 227 -7.09 12.39 -2.18
C PRO A 227 -8.16 12.45 -1.07
N SER A 228 -7.83 11.86 0.07
CA SER A 228 -8.77 11.72 1.20
C SER A 228 -9.19 13.06 1.83
N GLY A 229 -8.43 14.12 1.59
CA GLY A 229 -8.73 15.49 2.03
C GLY A 229 -9.94 16.15 1.37
N LEU A 230 -10.62 15.49 0.43
CA LEU A 230 -11.85 16.01 -0.20
C LEU A 230 -13.00 16.25 0.79
N LEU A 231 -13.00 15.57 1.93
CA LEU A 231 -14.00 15.78 2.98
C LEU A 231 -13.74 17.04 3.82
N LEU A 232 -12.58 17.67 3.66
CA LEU A 232 -12.21 18.89 4.38
C LEU A 232 -12.55 20.13 3.55
N PRO A 233 -13.40 21.05 4.08
CA PRO A 233 -13.71 22.30 3.41
C PRO A 233 -12.45 23.14 3.14
N GLY A 234 -12.43 23.82 1.99
CA GLY A 234 -11.34 24.74 1.62
C GLY A 234 -10.01 24.08 1.23
N LYS A 235 -9.95 22.75 1.13
CA LYS A 235 -8.78 22.02 0.63
C LYS A 235 -8.89 21.75 -0.87
N ARG A 236 -7.84 22.05 -1.62
CA ARG A 236 -7.70 21.70 -3.04
C ARG A 236 -7.00 20.35 -3.15
N ASN A 237 -7.62 19.45 -3.91
CA ASN A 237 -7.24 18.06 -4.05
C ASN A 237 -6.85 17.80 -5.50
N TYR A 238 -5.71 17.15 -5.70
CA TYR A 238 -5.12 16.98 -7.00
C TYR A 238 -4.76 15.51 -7.28
N ILE A 239 -5.06 15.07 -8.49
CA ILE A 239 -4.56 13.79 -9.03
C ILE A 239 -3.48 14.12 -10.07
N GLY A 240 -2.24 13.84 -9.73
CA GLY A 240 -1.05 14.22 -10.49
C GLY A 240 -0.90 13.43 -11.80
N PRO A 241 -0.17 13.97 -12.79
CA PRO A 241 -0.09 13.42 -14.15
C PRO A 241 0.62 12.07 -14.25
N GLU A 242 1.38 11.68 -13.22
CA GLU A 242 2.07 10.40 -13.16
C GLU A 242 1.18 9.25 -12.62
N CYS A 243 -0.03 9.57 -12.13
CA CYS A 243 -1.04 8.58 -11.78
C CYS A 243 -1.57 7.82 -13.00
N VAL A 244 -2.09 6.62 -12.73
CA VAL A 244 -2.88 5.82 -13.67
C VAL A 244 -4.32 5.74 -13.17
N MET A 245 -5.29 5.93 -14.06
CA MET A 245 -6.69 6.12 -13.70
C MET A 245 -7.60 5.31 -14.60
N ASP A 246 -8.52 4.54 -14.02
CA ASP A 246 -9.71 4.11 -14.73
C ASP A 246 -10.82 5.15 -14.51
N PRO A 247 -11.14 5.99 -15.51
CA PRO A 247 -12.05 7.10 -15.30
C PRO A 247 -13.50 6.65 -15.10
N VAL A 248 -13.88 5.47 -15.59
CA VAL A 248 -15.24 4.94 -15.41
C VAL A 248 -15.40 4.44 -13.97
N SER A 249 -14.46 3.62 -13.51
CA SER A 249 -14.40 3.15 -12.12
C SER A 249 -14.34 4.31 -11.13
N PHE A 250 -13.56 5.34 -11.44
CA PHE A 250 -13.47 6.54 -10.60
C PHE A 250 -14.81 7.26 -10.44
N MET A 251 -15.55 7.45 -11.54
CA MET A 251 -16.88 8.08 -11.49
C MET A 251 -17.89 7.21 -10.75
N GLU A 252 -17.91 5.89 -11.02
CA GLU A 252 -18.85 4.93 -10.45
C GLU A 252 -18.59 4.58 -8.99
N LYS A 253 -17.35 4.73 -8.52
CA LYS A 253 -16.97 4.35 -7.16
C LYS A 253 -16.74 5.54 -6.27
N GLU A 254 -15.96 6.53 -6.71
CA GLU A 254 -15.50 7.61 -5.82
C GLU A 254 -16.40 8.84 -5.92
N ILE A 255 -16.63 9.33 -7.14
CA ILE A 255 -17.38 10.58 -7.35
C ILE A 255 -18.86 10.43 -7.00
N ILE A 256 -19.49 9.28 -7.30
CA ILE A 256 -20.89 9.04 -6.96
C ILE A 256 -21.16 9.14 -5.45
N GLN A 257 -20.18 8.80 -4.60
CA GLN A 257 -20.31 8.92 -3.15
C GLN A 257 -20.45 10.40 -2.75
N LEU A 258 -19.69 11.29 -3.40
CA LEU A 258 -19.72 12.73 -3.15
C LEU A 258 -21.04 13.34 -3.62
N ILE A 259 -21.49 12.99 -4.84
CA ILE A 259 -22.77 13.45 -5.40
C ILE A 259 -23.93 13.02 -4.50
N SER A 260 -24.00 11.74 -4.15
CA SER A 260 -25.06 11.19 -3.29
C SER A 260 -25.06 11.82 -1.89
N ALA A 261 -23.89 12.23 -1.40
CA ALA A 261 -23.75 12.90 -0.12
C ALA A 261 -24.01 14.42 -0.16
N GLY A 262 -24.22 15.00 -1.35
CA GLY A 262 -24.38 16.44 -1.56
C GLY A 262 -23.10 17.24 -1.32
N ILE A 263 -21.92 16.62 -1.51
CA ILE A 263 -20.62 17.26 -1.31
C ILE A 263 -20.17 17.87 -2.64
N ASP A 264 -20.09 19.21 -2.70
CA ASP A 264 -19.54 19.90 -3.86
C ASP A 264 -18.02 19.72 -3.93
N TYR A 265 -17.53 19.21 -5.06
CA TYR A 265 -16.12 18.94 -5.32
C TYR A 265 -15.59 19.63 -6.57
N HIS A 266 -16.44 20.28 -7.36
CA HIS A 266 -16.06 20.77 -8.70
C HIS A 266 -14.95 21.82 -8.67
N ASP A 267 -14.91 22.63 -7.62
CA ASP A 267 -13.91 23.67 -7.38
C ASP A 267 -12.75 23.21 -6.47
N ARG A 268 -12.76 21.95 -6.04
CA ARG A 268 -11.79 21.38 -5.09
C ARG A 268 -11.07 20.15 -5.58
N LEU A 269 -11.55 19.48 -6.64
CA LEU A 269 -10.93 18.28 -7.19
C LEU A 269 -10.46 18.53 -8.62
N PHE A 270 -9.17 18.37 -8.83
CA PHE A 270 -8.56 18.61 -10.13
C PHE A 270 -7.69 17.45 -10.59
N ILE A 271 -7.71 17.17 -11.89
CA ILE A 271 -7.04 16.01 -12.49
C ILE A 271 -6.00 16.51 -13.51
N GLY A 272 -4.76 16.04 -13.35
CA GLY A 272 -3.70 16.25 -14.34
C GLY A 272 -3.86 15.34 -15.56
N ASN A 273 -2.92 15.42 -16.50
CA ASN A 273 -2.95 14.56 -17.69
C ASN A 273 -2.51 13.10 -17.38
N VAL A 274 -3.32 12.38 -16.62
CA VAL A 274 -3.07 11.00 -16.15
C VAL A 274 -3.04 9.98 -17.29
N CYS A 275 -2.37 8.85 -17.08
CA CYS A 275 -2.49 7.68 -17.97
C CYS A 275 -3.80 6.94 -17.71
N ILE A 276 -4.47 6.47 -18.77
CA ILE A 276 -5.78 5.82 -18.64
C ILE A 276 -5.61 4.30 -18.58
N VAL A 277 -6.15 3.71 -17.52
CA VAL A 277 -6.45 2.29 -17.42
C VAL A 277 -7.70 2.02 -18.24
N THR A 278 -7.57 1.14 -19.22
CA THR A 278 -8.67 0.74 -20.10
C THR A 278 -9.22 -0.63 -19.70
N PRO A 279 -10.41 -1.01 -20.17
CA PRO A 279 -10.93 -2.37 -20.02
C PRO A 279 -9.95 -3.48 -20.42
N TYR A 280 -9.23 -3.34 -21.54
CA TYR A 280 -8.26 -4.35 -21.96
C TYR A 280 -7.05 -4.45 -21.02
N HIS A 281 -6.68 -3.38 -20.30
CA HIS A 281 -5.64 -3.48 -19.27
C HIS A 281 -6.10 -4.35 -18.10
N LYS A 282 -7.36 -4.25 -17.68
CA LYS A 282 -7.95 -5.09 -16.62
C LYS A 282 -8.07 -6.55 -17.07
N LEU A 283 -8.42 -6.78 -18.33
CA LEU A 283 -8.47 -8.13 -18.90
C LEU A 283 -7.06 -8.74 -19.07
N LEU A 284 -6.07 -7.97 -19.51
CA LEU A 284 -4.67 -8.41 -19.53
C LEU A 284 -4.18 -8.84 -18.15
N ASP A 285 -4.57 -8.11 -17.11
CA ASP A 285 -4.25 -8.42 -15.71
C ASP A 285 -4.92 -9.72 -15.26
N LEU A 286 -6.23 -9.90 -15.52
CA LEU A 286 -6.96 -11.14 -15.25
C LEU A 286 -6.35 -12.37 -15.95
N LEU A 287 -5.98 -12.23 -17.23
CA LEU A 287 -5.53 -13.34 -18.06
C LEU A 287 -4.04 -13.67 -17.90
N GLY A 288 -3.25 -12.71 -17.42
CA GLY A 288 -1.80 -12.78 -17.36
C GLY A 288 -1.23 -12.96 -15.95
N SER A 289 -1.93 -12.50 -14.91
CA SER A 289 -1.44 -12.57 -13.54
C SER A 289 -1.59 -13.97 -12.95
N ALA A 290 -0.64 -14.35 -12.07
CA ALA A 290 -0.79 -15.54 -11.26
C ALA A 290 -2.03 -15.40 -10.35
N ALA A 291 -2.63 -16.53 -9.99
CA ALA A 291 -3.73 -16.54 -9.04
C ALA A 291 -3.31 -15.80 -7.77
N ASN A 292 -4.15 -14.87 -7.34
CA ASN A 292 -3.95 -14.08 -6.13
C ASN A 292 -2.80 -13.07 -6.09
N SER A 293 -2.06 -12.86 -7.18
CA SER A 293 -0.95 -11.88 -7.20
C SER A 293 -1.37 -10.45 -7.56
N SER A 294 -2.60 -10.25 -8.03
CA SER A 294 -3.07 -8.94 -8.50
C SER A 294 -4.39 -8.48 -7.87
N THR A 295 -4.60 -7.16 -7.94
CA THR A 295 -5.86 -6.48 -7.61
C THR A 295 -6.86 -6.49 -8.77
N LEU A 296 -6.45 -6.94 -9.96
CA LEU A 296 -7.24 -6.96 -11.20
C LEU A 296 -7.68 -5.57 -11.66
N LYS A 297 -6.93 -4.55 -11.25
CA LYS A 297 -7.15 -3.14 -11.61
C LYS A 297 -6.40 -2.73 -12.87
N GLY A 298 -5.66 -3.64 -13.53
CA GLY A 298 -4.91 -3.32 -14.75
C GLY A 298 -3.63 -2.53 -14.49
N MET A 299 -3.12 -2.54 -13.25
CA MET A 299 -1.98 -1.71 -12.82
C MET A 299 -0.69 -2.07 -13.56
N ALA A 300 -0.31 -3.34 -13.62
CA ALA A 300 0.91 -3.74 -14.32
C ALA A 300 0.81 -3.50 -15.84
N PRO A 301 -0.28 -3.92 -16.52
CA PRO A 301 -0.45 -3.62 -17.94
C PRO A 301 -0.40 -2.14 -18.29
N VAL A 302 -1.10 -1.26 -17.55
CA VAL A 302 -1.10 0.18 -17.84
C VAL A 302 0.27 0.83 -17.61
N HIS A 303 1.01 0.42 -16.57
CA HIS A 303 2.37 0.91 -16.35
C HIS A 303 3.32 0.45 -17.47
N GLY A 304 3.15 -0.79 -17.95
CA GLY A 304 3.83 -1.26 -19.15
C GLY A 304 3.53 -0.38 -20.38
N SER A 305 2.25 -0.08 -20.62
CA SER A 305 1.84 0.81 -21.71
C SER A 305 2.34 2.25 -21.57
N LYS A 306 2.44 2.75 -20.34
CA LYS A 306 3.03 4.06 -20.00
C LYS A 306 4.51 4.10 -20.33
N VAL A 307 5.30 3.13 -19.85
CA VAL A 307 6.75 3.05 -20.10
C VAL A 307 7.05 2.86 -21.58
N MET A 308 6.25 2.04 -22.28
CA MET A 308 6.34 1.82 -23.72
C MET A 308 5.76 2.97 -24.57
N LYS A 309 5.21 4.01 -23.93
CA LYS A 309 4.62 5.21 -24.57
C LYS A 309 3.50 4.90 -25.58
N ARG A 310 2.80 3.78 -25.39
CA ARG A 310 1.71 3.32 -26.26
C ARG A 310 0.32 3.57 -25.69
N GLY A 311 0.20 3.64 -24.36
CA GLY A 311 -1.07 3.91 -23.70
C GLY A 311 -1.63 5.30 -24.00
N ILE A 312 -2.92 5.49 -23.70
CA ILE A 312 -3.58 6.80 -23.81
C ILE A 312 -3.42 7.58 -22.50
N ARG A 313 -3.59 8.90 -22.61
CA ARG A 313 -3.64 9.85 -21.49
C ARG A 313 -4.95 10.61 -21.54
N LEU A 314 -5.36 11.23 -20.43
CA LEU A 314 -6.63 11.93 -20.30
C LEU A 314 -6.87 12.95 -21.42
N ASP A 315 -5.87 13.73 -21.81
CA ASP A 315 -6.01 14.73 -22.88
C ASP A 315 -6.38 14.14 -24.24
N HIS A 316 -6.00 12.88 -24.51
CA HIS A 316 -6.39 12.21 -25.75
C HIS A 316 -7.91 12.00 -25.83
N ILE A 317 -8.61 11.90 -24.69
CA ILE A 317 -10.07 11.76 -24.66
C ILE A 317 -10.77 13.07 -25.04
N PHE A 318 -10.16 14.22 -24.74
CA PHE A 318 -10.79 15.54 -24.92
C PHE A 318 -10.47 16.22 -26.27
N ASN A 319 -9.30 15.94 -26.85
CA ASN A 319 -8.75 16.79 -27.91
C ASN A 319 -9.01 16.28 -29.35
N ASP A 320 -8.68 15.02 -29.65
CA ASP A 320 -8.77 14.49 -31.02
C ASP A 320 -9.15 13.01 -31.06
N ASP A 321 -10.32 12.73 -31.62
CA ASP A 321 -10.89 11.39 -31.74
C ASP A 321 -10.07 10.47 -32.65
N GLU A 322 -9.42 11.02 -33.67
CA GLU A 322 -8.59 10.24 -34.58
C GLU A 322 -7.29 9.78 -33.91
N THR A 323 -6.63 10.68 -33.17
CA THR A 323 -5.48 10.32 -32.33
C THR A 323 -5.88 9.33 -31.23
N LEU A 324 -7.03 9.53 -30.57
CA LEU A 324 -7.54 8.60 -29.56
C LEU A 324 -7.73 7.20 -30.15
N ARG A 325 -8.42 7.10 -31.28
CA ARG A 325 -8.66 5.85 -32.01
C ARG A 325 -7.35 5.12 -32.32
N LYS A 326 -6.41 5.79 -33.01
CA LYS A 326 -5.12 5.20 -33.40
C LYS A 326 -4.32 4.68 -32.20
N ARG A 327 -4.34 5.40 -31.08
CA ARG A 327 -3.65 4.95 -29.86
C ARG A 327 -4.35 3.76 -29.20
N LEU A 328 -5.67 3.78 -29.13
CA LEU A 328 -6.46 2.65 -28.62
C LEU A 328 -6.20 1.38 -29.44
N GLU A 329 -6.24 1.48 -30.77
CA GLU A 329 -5.93 0.39 -31.69
C GLU A 329 -4.54 -0.19 -31.40
N LYS A 330 -3.51 0.67 -31.40
CA LYS A 330 -2.12 0.27 -31.21
C LYS A 330 -1.86 -0.40 -29.86
N ASP A 331 -2.38 0.14 -28.76
CA ASP A 331 -2.14 -0.44 -27.43
C ASP A 331 -2.87 -1.78 -27.25
N MET A 332 -4.10 -1.86 -27.78
CA MET A 332 -4.96 -3.05 -27.71
C MET A 332 -4.40 -4.25 -28.48
N GLU A 333 -3.47 -4.08 -29.42
CA GLU A 333 -2.74 -5.17 -30.08
C GLU A 333 -2.14 -6.17 -29.07
N THR A 334 -1.73 -5.70 -27.90
CA THR A 334 -1.17 -6.58 -26.84
C THR A 334 -2.21 -7.53 -26.28
N TYR A 335 -3.44 -7.03 -26.06
CA TYR A 335 -4.55 -7.84 -25.59
C TYR A 335 -4.96 -8.85 -26.64
N LEU A 336 -5.11 -8.42 -27.90
CA LEU A 336 -5.43 -9.31 -29.02
C LEU A 336 -4.34 -10.39 -29.22
N GLY A 337 -3.08 -10.01 -29.07
CA GLY A 337 -1.94 -10.93 -29.10
C GLY A 337 -2.02 -11.98 -28.00
N LEU A 338 -2.34 -11.58 -26.76
CA LEU A 338 -2.49 -12.51 -25.64
C LEU A 338 -3.63 -13.51 -25.88
N LEU A 339 -4.79 -13.06 -26.36
CA LEU A 339 -5.91 -13.94 -26.70
C LEU A 339 -5.50 -14.98 -27.74
N LYS A 340 -4.78 -14.56 -28.78
CA LYS A 340 -4.27 -15.47 -29.82
C LYS A 340 -3.28 -16.49 -29.27
N VAL A 341 -2.34 -16.07 -28.43
CA VAL A 341 -1.35 -16.97 -27.81
C VAL A 341 -2.01 -17.99 -26.87
N LYS A 342 -3.02 -17.57 -26.12
CA LYS A 342 -3.76 -18.46 -25.20
C LYS A 342 -4.91 -19.21 -25.87
N ASN A 343 -5.16 -19.01 -27.16
CA ASN A 343 -6.29 -19.56 -27.91
C ASN A 343 -7.65 -19.31 -27.21
N LEU A 344 -7.88 -18.07 -26.78
CA LEU A 344 -9.10 -17.65 -26.07
C LEU A 344 -10.02 -16.86 -27.00
N SER A 345 -11.31 -17.20 -26.96
CA SER A 345 -12.37 -16.39 -27.58
C SER A 345 -12.87 -15.29 -26.63
N ASP A 346 -13.60 -14.31 -27.15
CA ASP A 346 -14.31 -13.32 -26.33
C ASP A 346 -15.27 -13.99 -25.33
N ALA A 347 -15.90 -15.10 -25.71
CA ALA A 347 -16.79 -15.87 -24.84
C ALA A 347 -16.04 -16.51 -23.67
N ASP A 348 -14.82 -17.03 -23.91
CA ASP A 348 -13.97 -17.57 -22.84
C ASP A 348 -13.57 -16.46 -21.86
N VAL A 349 -13.22 -15.27 -22.36
CA VAL A 349 -12.88 -14.12 -21.51
C VAL A 349 -14.06 -13.72 -20.63
N VAL A 350 -15.27 -13.65 -21.19
CA VAL A 350 -16.48 -13.34 -20.43
C VAL A 350 -16.76 -14.40 -19.36
N ARG A 351 -16.58 -15.68 -19.67
CA ARG A 351 -16.71 -16.78 -18.69
C ARG A 351 -15.74 -16.57 -17.53
N LEU A 352 -14.46 -16.34 -17.81
CA LEU A 352 -13.43 -16.09 -16.79
C LEU A 352 -13.74 -14.87 -15.92
N CYS A 353 -14.28 -13.78 -16.50
CA CYS A 353 -14.69 -12.60 -15.73
C CYS A 353 -15.82 -12.94 -14.75
N ARG A 354 -16.80 -13.74 -15.17
CA ARG A 354 -17.92 -14.18 -14.33
C ARG A 354 -17.47 -15.14 -13.24
N GLU A 355 -16.58 -16.07 -13.56
CA GLU A 355 -15.96 -16.97 -12.59
C GLU A 355 -15.20 -16.20 -11.51
N GLU A 356 -14.46 -15.15 -11.87
CA GLU A 356 -13.71 -14.35 -10.89
C GLU A 356 -14.60 -13.51 -9.96
N ASN A 357 -15.80 -13.14 -10.42
CA ASN A 357 -16.81 -12.44 -9.64
C ASN A 357 -17.79 -13.38 -8.90
N SER A 358 -17.63 -14.70 -9.04
CA SER A 358 -18.61 -15.69 -8.53
C SER A 358 -18.71 -15.76 -7.01
N ASP A 359 -17.71 -15.24 -6.28
CA ASP A 359 -17.69 -15.17 -4.81
C ASP A 359 -18.40 -13.92 -4.25
N GLY A 360 -19.16 -13.20 -5.08
CA GLY A 360 -19.91 -12.01 -4.69
C GLY A 360 -19.07 -10.73 -4.59
N VAL A 361 -17.76 -10.80 -4.81
CA VAL A 361 -16.88 -9.62 -4.86
C VAL A 361 -16.73 -9.16 -6.31
N LEU A 362 -17.24 -7.97 -6.64
CA LEU A 362 -17.13 -7.38 -7.97
C LEU A 362 -15.70 -6.90 -8.26
N ARG A 363 -14.84 -7.81 -8.72
CA ARG A 363 -13.44 -7.53 -9.10
C ARG A 363 -13.33 -7.05 -10.54
N VAL A 364 -14.07 -7.67 -11.46
CA VAL A 364 -14.16 -7.26 -12.86
C VAL A 364 -15.46 -6.45 -13.07
N PRO A 365 -15.39 -5.15 -13.36
CA PRO A 365 -16.58 -4.32 -13.55
C PRO A 365 -17.40 -4.67 -14.81
N ASP A 366 -18.70 -4.35 -14.80
CA ASP A 366 -19.61 -4.67 -15.90
C ASP A 366 -19.21 -4.03 -17.23
N TYR A 367 -18.72 -2.79 -17.24
CA TYR A 367 -18.24 -2.15 -18.47
C TYR A 367 -17.01 -2.84 -19.08
N VAL A 368 -16.24 -3.58 -18.26
CA VAL A 368 -15.12 -4.41 -18.75
C VAL A 368 -15.62 -5.69 -19.40
N ILE A 369 -16.67 -6.30 -18.84
CA ILE A 369 -17.34 -7.45 -19.44
C ILE A 369 -18.03 -7.05 -20.74
N ALA A 370 -18.70 -5.88 -20.76
CA ALA A 370 -19.32 -5.33 -21.96
C ALA A 370 -18.28 -5.04 -23.06
N PHE A 371 -17.09 -4.56 -22.70
CA PHE A 371 -15.98 -4.43 -23.64
C PHE A 371 -15.56 -5.78 -24.24
N ALA A 372 -15.43 -6.83 -23.42
CA ALA A 372 -15.09 -8.16 -23.91
C ALA A 372 -16.13 -8.69 -24.92
N GLN A 373 -17.42 -8.39 -24.70
CA GLN A 373 -18.53 -8.76 -25.58
C GLN A 373 -18.64 -7.89 -26.85
N ALA A 374 -18.02 -6.71 -26.87
CA ALA A 374 -18.16 -5.77 -27.97
C ALA A 374 -17.49 -6.31 -29.24
N LYS A 375 -18.24 -6.30 -30.36
CA LYS A 375 -17.70 -6.63 -31.70
C LYS A 375 -16.71 -5.56 -32.15
N GLU A 376 -17.12 -4.29 -32.09
CA GLU A 376 -16.31 -3.12 -32.44
C GLU A 376 -15.65 -2.52 -31.19
N LYS A 377 -14.59 -3.17 -30.70
CA LYS A 377 -13.93 -2.85 -29.41
C LYS A 377 -13.44 -1.39 -29.30
N VAL A 378 -12.85 -0.84 -30.37
CA VAL A 378 -12.36 0.55 -30.37
C VAL A 378 -13.51 1.54 -30.29
N LYS A 379 -14.56 1.32 -31.10
CA LYS A 379 -15.76 2.17 -31.09
C LYS A 379 -16.46 2.13 -29.73
N PHE A 380 -16.53 0.95 -29.10
CA PHE A 380 -17.05 0.82 -27.73
C PHE A 380 -16.27 1.71 -26.75
N LEU A 381 -14.94 1.68 -26.76
CA LEU A 381 -14.12 2.48 -25.86
C LEU A 381 -14.25 3.98 -26.12
N MET A 382 -14.31 4.41 -27.38
CA MET A 382 -14.51 5.81 -27.73
C MET A 382 -15.85 6.32 -27.16
N ASN A 383 -16.94 5.61 -27.42
CA ASN A 383 -18.26 5.95 -26.88
C ASN A 383 -18.25 5.99 -25.35
N LEU A 384 -17.68 4.97 -24.72
CA LEU A 384 -17.57 4.89 -23.26
C LEU A 384 -16.87 6.13 -22.67
N TYR A 385 -15.76 6.57 -23.27
CA TYR A 385 -15.03 7.74 -22.76
C TYR A 385 -15.69 9.08 -23.16
N HIS A 386 -16.35 9.16 -24.31
CA HIS A 386 -17.15 10.33 -24.64
C HIS A 386 -18.28 10.53 -23.62
N ASP A 387 -19.01 9.47 -23.31
CA ASP A 387 -20.17 9.52 -22.42
C ASP A 387 -19.77 9.70 -20.95
N ARG A 388 -18.80 8.93 -20.46
CA ARG A 388 -18.46 8.89 -19.03
C ARG A 388 -17.45 9.96 -18.61
N VAL A 389 -16.72 10.54 -19.55
CA VAL A 389 -15.60 11.47 -19.29
C VAL A 389 -15.77 12.79 -20.02
N ARG A 390 -15.73 12.80 -21.36
CA ARG A 390 -15.67 14.04 -22.15
C ARG A 390 -16.92 14.91 -21.99
N ASN A 391 -18.08 14.28 -22.06
CA ASN A 391 -19.39 14.95 -22.07
C ASN A 391 -20.08 14.86 -20.71
N ASN A 392 -19.43 14.30 -19.70
CA ASN A 392 -19.98 14.14 -18.37
C ASN A 392 -19.72 15.40 -17.54
N PRO A 393 -20.75 16.21 -17.20
CA PRO A 393 -20.57 17.44 -16.44
C PRO A 393 -20.05 17.19 -15.01
N ASP A 394 -20.26 15.97 -14.49
CA ASP A 394 -19.80 15.56 -13.17
C ASP A 394 -18.30 15.20 -13.15
N PHE A 395 -17.67 15.02 -14.32
CA PHE A 395 -16.25 14.67 -14.38
C PHE A 395 -15.39 15.85 -13.87
N PRO A 396 -14.44 15.64 -12.93
CA PRO A 396 -13.71 16.76 -12.34
C PRO A 396 -12.87 17.55 -13.35
N ALA A 397 -12.63 18.83 -13.01
CA ALA A 397 -11.90 19.74 -13.87
C ALA A 397 -10.45 19.29 -14.09
N ARG A 398 -9.94 19.52 -15.31
CA ARG A 398 -8.53 19.27 -15.64
C ARG A 398 -7.68 20.51 -15.32
N CYS A 399 -6.45 20.31 -14.84
CA CYS A 399 -5.49 21.40 -14.63
C CYS A 399 -4.03 20.94 -14.79
N ASP A 400 -3.10 21.91 -14.86
CA ASP A 400 -1.67 21.63 -14.66
C ASP A 400 -1.38 21.50 -13.15
N VAL A 401 -1.51 20.27 -12.65
CA VAL A 401 -1.30 19.96 -11.23
C VAL A 401 0.08 20.37 -10.75
N ILE A 402 1.13 20.20 -11.56
CA ILE A 402 2.50 20.50 -11.14
C ILE A 402 2.67 22.00 -10.94
N TYR A 403 2.12 22.79 -11.87
CA TYR A 403 2.06 24.23 -11.74
C TYR A 403 1.31 24.65 -10.46
N GLU A 404 0.13 24.08 -10.20
CA GLU A 404 -0.68 24.42 -9.04
C GLU A 404 0.01 24.11 -7.70
N LEU A 405 0.63 22.93 -7.58
CA LEU A 405 1.37 22.56 -6.37
C LEU A 405 2.55 23.50 -6.13
N ARG A 406 3.30 23.86 -7.19
CA ARG A 406 4.40 24.82 -7.10
C ARG A 406 3.91 26.22 -6.74
N ALA A 407 2.82 26.68 -7.37
CA ALA A 407 2.25 27.99 -7.12
C ALA A 407 1.77 28.13 -5.67
N ALA A 408 1.18 27.08 -5.10
CA ALA A 408 0.78 27.04 -3.69
C ALA A 408 1.98 27.23 -2.75
N MET A 409 3.08 26.50 -2.96
CA MET A 409 4.27 26.65 -2.11
C MET A 409 4.93 28.03 -2.26
N LEU A 410 4.90 28.63 -3.47
CA LEU A 410 5.39 29.99 -3.67
C LEU A 410 4.55 31.05 -2.93
N ARG A 411 3.27 30.75 -2.63
CA ARG A 411 2.41 31.58 -1.77
C ARG A 411 2.58 31.31 -0.27
N GLY A 412 3.52 30.43 0.11
CA GLY A 412 3.77 30.04 1.50
C GLY A 412 2.81 28.95 2.02
N GLU A 413 1.97 28.38 1.15
CA GLU A 413 1.11 27.26 1.48
C GLU A 413 1.92 25.95 1.55
N LYS A 414 1.37 24.93 2.21
CA LYS A 414 1.98 23.60 2.37
C LYS A 414 1.28 22.57 1.50
N VAL A 415 2.07 21.68 0.91
CA VAL A 415 1.59 20.59 0.07
C VAL A 415 1.69 19.27 0.85
N LEU A 416 0.58 18.53 0.91
CA LEU A 416 0.55 17.15 1.39
C LEU A 416 0.54 16.19 0.21
N LEU A 417 1.55 15.33 0.12
CA LEU A 417 1.58 14.19 -0.80
C LEU A 417 1.10 12.94 -0.08
N GLU A 418 -0.05 12.44 -0.53
CA GLU A 418 -0.64 11.21 -0.03
C GLU A 418 0.02 10.01 -0.74
N GLY A 419 0.67 9.13 0.03
CA GLY A 419 1.24 7.90 -0.53
C GLY A 419 0.15 6.91 -0.92
N PRO A 420 0.26 6.20 -2.06
CA PRO A 420 -0.74 5.22 -2.49
C PRO A 420 -0.62 3.92 -1.69
N GLN A 421 0.45 3.14 -1.88
CA GLN A 421 0.76 1.93 -1.13
C GLN A 421 1.88 2.21 -0.11
N SER A 422 2.93 1.38 -0.11
CA SER A 422 3.92 1.30 0.95
C SER A 422 5.29 0.92 0.43
N TYR A 423 6.34 1.20 1.21
CA TYR A 423 7.74 1.08 0.84
C TYR A 423 8.12 -0.28 0.24
N TRP A 424 7.74 -1.39 0.89
CA TRP A 424 8.12 -2.73 0.44
C TRP A 424 7.28 -3.27 -0.72
N LEU A 425 6.25 -2.53 -1.14
CA LEU A 425 5.49 -2.81 -2.36
C LEU A 425 6.00 -2.00 -3.56
N SER A 426 7.07 -1.20 -3.43
CA SER A 426 7.61 -0.41 -4.53
C SER A 426 8.41 -1.26 -5.50
N ASN A 427 8.20 -1.09 -6.82
CA ASN A 427 9.08 -1.69 -7.83
C ASN A 427 10.52 -1.13 -7.79
N ALA A 428 10.74 0.05 -7.20
CA ALA A 428 12.09 0.57 -7.00
C ALA A 428 12.84 -0.16 -5.86
N ARG A 429 12.16 -1.06 -5.12
CA ARG A 429 12.76 -1.91 -4.09
C ARG A 429 12.87 -3.34 -4.59
N THR A 430 13.98 -3.61 -5.25
CA THR A 430 14.27 -4.90 -5.91
C THR A 430 14.31 -6.10 -4.97
N LYS A 431 14.35 -5.89 -3.65
CA LYS A 431 14.38 -6.96 -2.64
C LYS A 431 13.13 -7.84 -2.67
N PHE A 432 11.97 -7.29 -3.05
CA PHE A 432 10.69 -7.99 -3.18
C PHE A 432 10.13 -7.90 -4.60
N TRP A 433 10.99 -7.79 -5.61
CA TRP A 433 10.63 -7.41 -6.98
C TRP A 433 9.41 -8.16 -7.54
N GLU A 434 9.35 -9.49 -7.40
CA GLU A 434 8.28 -10.33 -7.97
C GLU A 434 6.93 -10.12 -7.29
N SER A 435 6.93 -9.59 -6.07
CA SER A 435 5.77 -9.48 -5.20
C SER A 435 5.42 -8.03 -4.84
N THR A 436 5.80 -7.09 -5.72
CA THR A 436 5.57 -5.64 -5.60
C THR A 436 4.50 -5.12 -6.56
N THR A 437 4.08 -3.86 -6.38
CA THR A 437 3.30 -3.14 -7.38
C THR A 437 4.21 -2.56 -8.48
N SER A 438 3.64 -2.16 -9.62
CA SER A 438 4.38 -1.64 -10.77
C SER A 438 4.70 -0.14 -10.70
N ALA A 439 4.61 0.46 -9.51
CA ALA A 439 4.87 1.88 -9.27
C ALA A 439 5.89 2.05 -8.13
N ASP A 440 6.63 3.17 -8.16
CA ASP A 440 7.52 3.51 -7.06
C ASP A 440 6.72 4.19 -5.93
N THR A 441 6.39 3.40 -4.92
CA THR A 441 5.55 3.81 -3.78
C THR A 441 6.35 4.39 -2.62
N THR A 442 7.65 4.60 -2.80
CA THR A 442 8.53 5.21 -1.80
C THR A 442 8.34 6.72 -1.75
N ALA A 443 8.78 7.37 -0.67
CA ALA A 443 8.82 8.83 -0.56
C ALA A 443 9.64 9.48 -1.68
N ALA A 444 10.74 8.85 -2.11
CA ALA A 444 11.51 9.33 -3.25
C ALA A 444 10.70 9.27 -4.56
N GLY A 445 9.93 8.20 -4.76
CA GLY A 445 9.00 8.06 -5.88
C GLY A 445 7.89 9.11 -5.87
N LEU A 446 7.33 9.43 -4.70
CA LEU A 446 6.36 10.53 -4.54
C LEU A 446 6.97 11.87 -4.91
N LEU A 447 8.16 12.17 -4.39
CA LEU A 447 8.85 13.43 -4.68
C LEU A 447 9.18 13.56 -6.17
N ALA A 448 9.70 12.50 -6.80
CA ALA A 448 10.00 12.48 -8.23
C ALA A 448 8.73 12.69 -9.08
N ALA A 449 7.64 11.99 -8.75
CA ALA A 449 6.36 12.10 -9.46
C ALA A 449 5.70 13.48 -9.29
N SER A 450 5.95 14.16 -8.17
CA SER A 450 5.49 15.53 -7.93
C SER A 450 6.26 16.59 -8.74
N GLN A 451 7.40 16.22 -9.33
CA GLN A 451 8.27 17.12 -10.12
C GLN A 451 8.66 18.42 -9.37
N LEU A 452 8.67 18.38 -8.05
CA LEU A 452 9.02 19.52 -7.21
C LEU A 452 10.55 19.62 -7.06
N ASN A 453 11.05 20.86 -7.06
CA ASN A 453 12.47 21.11 -6.84
C ASN A 453 12.84 20.94 -5.36
N PHE A 454 13.42 19.80 -5.01
CA PHE A 454 13.84 19.47 -3.64
C PHE A 454 14.99 20.34 -3.11
N GLN A 455 15.70 21.07 -3.98
CA GLN A 455 16.70 22.06 -3.55
C GLN A 455 16.04 23.37 -3.12
N GLN A 456 14.83 23.64 -3.61
CA GLN A 456 14.07 24.85 -3.31
C GLN A 456 13.12 24.65 -2.13
N PHE A 457 12.47 23.49 -2.05
CA PHE A 457 11.42 23.21 -1.07
C PHE A 457 11.88 22.16 -0.06
N LYS A 458 11.64 22.44 1.22
CA LYS A 458 11.96 21.49 2.29
C LYS A 458 10.88 20.42 2.36
N SER A 459 11.29 19.16 2.40
CA SER A 459 10.35 18.04 2.48
C SER A 459 10.55 17.21 3.75
N VAL A 460 9.48 16.60 4.24
CA VAL A 460 9.49 15.65 5.35
C VAL A 460 8.63 14.44 5.04
N VAL A 461 9.05 13.27 5.51
CA VAL A 461 8.29 12.03 5.40
C VAL A 461 7.78 11.62 6.78
N LEU A 462 6.49 11.29 6.84
CA LEU A 462 5.84 10.63 7.95
C LEU A 462 5.56 9.19 7.52
N ASN A 463 6.36 8.25 8.03
CA ASN A 463 6.15 6.83 7.77
C ASN A 463 4.96 6.33 8.60
N VAL A 464 4.15 5.46 8.01
CA VAL A 464 3.01 4.82 8.68
C VAL A 464 3.22 3.32 8.72
N HIS A 465 3.21 2.77 9.93
CA HIS A 465 3.22 1.33 10.17
C HIS A 465 2.07 0.96 11.10
N LYS A 466 1.82 -0.33 11.29
CA LYS A 466 0.68 -0.86 12.06
C LYS A 466 1.21 -1.81 13.11
N ALA A 467 0.57 -1.78 14.28
CA ALA A 467 0.90 -2.62 15.43
C ALA A 467 -0.42 -3.07 16.10
N PRO A 468 -0.42 -4.10 16.98
CA PRO A 468 0.72 -4.86 17.51
C PRO A 468 1.36 -5.83 16.51
N GLY A 469 0.78 -6.01 15.32
CA GLY A 469 1.32 -6.86 14.28
C GLY A 469 1.39 -6.20 12.91
N SER A 470 2.44 -6.52 12.15
CA SER A 470 2.53 -6.16 10.74
C SER A 470 1.65 -7.10 9.91
N SER A 471 1.12 -6.63 8.78
CA SER A 471 0.37 -7.52 7.88
C SER A 471 0.70 -7.29 6.41
N ARG A 472 0.50 -8.34 5.62
CA ARG A 472 0.71 -8.34 4.17
C ARG A 472 -0.45 -9.09 3.50
N VAL A 473 -0.70 -8.76 2.24
CA VAL A 473 -1.66 -9.44 1.36
C VAL A 473 -0.98 -9.79 0.05
N GLY A 474 -1.32 -10.95 -0.51
CA GLY A 474 -0.73 -11.47 -1.74
C GLY A 474 0.50 -12.34 -1.47
N ILE A 475 1.23 -12.66 -2.54
CA ILE A 475 2.42 -13.51 -2.47
C ILE A 475 3.63 -12.76 -1.89
N GLY A 476 4.69 -13.50 -1.58
CA GLY A 476 6.01 -12.96 -1.25
C GLY A 476 6.50 -13.30 0.17
N ALA A 477 7.80 -13.14 0.40
CA ALA A 477 8.40 -13.46 1.70
C ALA A 477 8.00 -12.43 2.78
N CYS A 478 7.68 -12.88 3.99
CA CYS A 478 7.45 -12.00 5.13
C CYS A 478 7.79 -12.76 6.42
N PRO A 479 9.08 -12.78 6.84
CA PRO A 479 9.56 -13.65 7.92
C PRO A 479 8.85 -13.47 9.26
N SER A 480 8.34 -12.26 9.56
CA SER A 480 7.63 -11.96 10.81
C SER A 480 6.19 -12.50 10.86
N SER A 481 5.69 -13.10 9.77
CA SER A 481 4.31 -13.60 9.67
C SER A 481 4.08 -14.88 10.45
N PHE A 482 2.88 -15.09 10.96
CA PHE A 482 2.54 -16.34 11.66
C PHE A 482 2.50 -17.57 10.74
N VAL A 483 2.20 -17.34 9.45
CA VAL A 483 2.20 -18.35 8.38
C VAL A 483 2.76 -17.74 7.09
N PRO A 484 3.13 -18.57 6.09
CA PRO A 484 3.47 -18.08 4.75
C PRO A 484 2.35 -17.21 4.15
N GLN A 485 2.72 -16.21 3.35
CA GLN A 485 1.81 -15.15 2.92
C GLN A 485 0.70 -15.61 1.97
N ASP A 486 1.00 -16.62 1.17
CA ASP A 486 0.07 -17.26 0.25
C ASP A 486 -0.75 -18.38 0.91
N PHE A 487 -0.67 -18.57 2.24
CA PHE A 487 -1.39 -19.62 2.98
C PHE A 487 -2.90 -19.62 2.67
N PHE A 488 -3.60 -18.51 2.84
CA PHE A 488 -5.04 -18.45 2.58
C PHE A 488 -5.38 -18.79 1.12
N SER A 489 -4.65 -18.20 0.17
CA SER A 489 -4.84 -18.47 -1.25
C SER A 489 -4.56 -19.91 -1.65
N ALA A 490 -3.55 -20.54 -1.04
CA ALA A 490 -3.21 -21.94 -1.21
C ALA A 490 -4.34 -22.88 -0.76
N GLN A 491 -5.12 -22.46 0.24
CA GLN A 491 -6.31 -23.15 0.72
C GLN A 491 -7.60 -22.73 -0.01
N ASN A 492 -7.50 -22.01 -1.14
CA ASN A 492 -8.65 -21.43 -1.86
C ASN A 492 -9.54 -20.48 -1.04
N ILE A 493 -9.00 -19.88 0.02
CA ILE A 493 -9.70 -18.85 0.81
C ILE A 493 -9.48 -17.50 0.13
N LYS A 494 -10.51 -16.98 -0.53
CA LYS A 494 -10.49 -15.71 -1.29
C LYS A 494 -11.02 -14.54 -0.48
N THR A 495 -11.90 -14.80 0.48
CA THR A 495 -12.49 -13.80 1.39
C THR A 495 -12.55 -14.34 2.81
N LEU A 496 -12.78 -13.46 3.79
CA LEU A 496 -13.03 -13.90 5.17
C LEU A 496 -14.34 -14.71 5.32
N HIS A 497 -15.26 -14.64 4.35
CA HIS A 497 -16.51 -15.42 4.38
C HIS A 497 -16.30 -16.90 4.01
N ASP A 498 -15.19 -17.21 3.33
CA ASP A 498 -14.81 -18.59 3.03
C ASP A 498 -14.29 -19.33 4.28
N LEU A 499 -14.02 -18.59 5.38
CA LEU A 499 -13.71 -19.15 6.68
C LEU A 499 -15.00 -19.24 7.51
N PRO A 500 -15.41 -20.43 7.99
CA PRO A 500 -16.54 -20.53 8.90
C PRO A 500 -16.35 -19.61 10.12
N PRO A 501 -17.37 -18.86 10.57
CA PRO A 501 -17.21 -17.86 11.63
C PRO A 501 -16.71 -18.42 12.96
N ALA A 502 -16.91 -19.71 13.23
CA ALA A 502 -16.44 -20.36 14.45
C ALA A 502 -14.96 -20.77 14.39
N THR A 503 -14.38 -20.88 13.19
CA THR A 503 -13.01 -21.41 13.00
C THR A 503 -11.98 -20.53 13.69
N CYS A 504 -11.30 -21.05 14.73
CA CYS A 504 -10.33 -20.28 15.51
C CYS A 504 -10.87 -18.96 16.10
N ALA A 505 -12.16 -18.89 16.45
CA ALA A 505 -12.81 -17.65 16.90
C ALA A 505 -12.35 -17.17 18.29
N ASN A 506 -11.80 -18.05 19.14
CA ASN A 506 -11.35 -17.70 20.49
C ASN A 506 -9.96 -17.05 20.47
N PHE A 507 -9.91 -15.81 20.01
CA PHE A 507 -8.68 -15.02 19.91
C PHE A 507 -7.90 -14.96 21.23
N GLU A 508 -8.59 -14.81 22.36
CA GLU A 508 -7.95 -14.76 23.68
C GLU A 508 -7.22 -16.07 24.02
N ALA A 509 -7.87 -17.23 23.86
CA ALA A 509 -7.24 -18.51 24.16
C ALA A 509 -6.05 -18.79 23.24
N ILE A 510 -6.16 -18.42 21.96
CA ILE A 510 -5.12 -18.63 20.96
C ILE A 510 -3.90 -17.76 21.27
N GLN A 511 -4.06 -16.46 21.49
CA GLN A 511 -2.91 -15.58 21.79
C GLN A 511 -2.23 -15.97 23.10
N ARG A 512 -2.98 -16.35 24.15
CA ARG A 512 -2.41 -16.85 25.40
C ARG A 512 -1.56 -18.10 25.17
N THR A 513 -2.07 -19.05 24.37
CA THR A 513 -1.35 -20.28 24.03
C THR A 513 -0.09 -19.99 23.24
N LEU A 514 -0.16 -19.10 22.24
CA LEU A 514 0.99 -18.68 21.44
C LEU A 514 2.11 -18.11 22.30
N PHE A 515 1.81 -17.18 23.21
CA PHE A 515 2.86 -16.54 24.01
C PHE A 515 3.34 -17.39 25.18
N ARG A 516 2.49 -18.27 25.74
CA ARG A 516 2.85 -19.17 26.83
C ARG A 516 3.71 -20.34 26.35
N ASP A 517 3.26 -21.02 25.31
CA ASP A 517 3.83 -22.30 24.86
C ASP A 517 4.70 -22.14 23.62
N GLY A 518 4.37 -21.17 22.76
CA GLY A 518 5.11 -20.90 21.53
C GLY A 518 6.49 -20.29 21.76
N PHE A 519 6.81 -19.80 22.97
CA PHE A 519 8.13 -19.25 23.28
C PHE A 519 8.76 -19.92 24.51
N PRO A 520 9.51 -21.01 24.31
CA PRO A 520 10.21 -21.70 25.38
C PRO A 520 11.13 -20.78 26.17
N TYR A 521 11.20 -21.03 27.47
CA TYR A 521 12.05 -20.29 28.40
C TYR A 521 11.80 -18.77 28.42
N SER A 522 10.64 -18.29 27.99
CA SER A 522 10.30 -16.85 27.96
C SER A 522 10.49 -16.12 29.30
N ASN A 523 10.40 -16.84 30.42
CA ASN A 523 10.65 -16.32 31.77
C ASN A 523 12.13 -16.42 32.23
N ASP A 524 12.99 -17.12 31.48
CA ASP A 524 14.43 -17.32 31.76
C ASP A 524 15.27 -16.58 30.69
N LYS A 525 15.66 -15.34 31.00
CA LYS A 525 16.42 -14.45 30.11
C LYS A 525 17.74 -15.06 29.61
N ALA A 526 18.33 -16.01 30.34
CA ALA A 526 19.58 -16.64 29.95
C ALA A 526 19.39 -17.75 28.89
N LYS A 527 18.16 -18.24 28.72
CA LYS A 527 17.82 -19.33 27.79
C LYS A 527 16.88 -18.92 26.67
N HIS A 528 16.07 -17.88 26.86
CA HIS A 528 15.16 -17.40 25.84
C HIS A 528 15.90 -16.87 24.61
N ASN A 529 15.72 -17.52 23.46
CA ASN A 529 16.39 -17.15 22.21
C ASN A 529 15.46 -16.51 21.16
N GLY A 530 14.19 -16.28 21.51
CA GLY A 530 13.21 -15.63 20.64
C GLY A 530 12.70 -16.48 19.46
N ILE A 531 13.05 -17.77 19.38
CA ILE A 531 12.56 -18.68 18.34
C ILE A 531 11.20 -19.25 18.76
N MET A 532 10.21 -19.14 17.89
CA MET A 532 8.87 -19.67 18.13
C MET A 532 8.83 -21.20 17.91
N ALA A 533 8.31 -21.93 18.89
CA ALA A 533 8.06 -23.36 18.81
C ALA A 533 6.79 -23.67 18.00
N PRO A 534 6.79 -24.73 17.17
CA PRO A 534 5.61 -25.17 16.45
C PRO A 534 4.67 -25.95 17.39
N VAL A 535 3.87 -25.21 18.15
CA VAL A 535 2.89 -25.76 19.09
C VAL A 535 1.60 -26.11 18.35
N GLU A 536 0.96 -27.22 18.74
CA GLU A 536 -0.38 -27.57 18.26
C GLU A 536 -1.45 -26.94 19.16
N TYR A 537 -2.55 -26.53 18.55
CA TYR A 537 -3.73 -25.94 19.16
C TYR A 537 -4.96 -26.68 18.63
N SER A 538 -5.86 -27.07 19.53
CA SER A 538 -7.10 -27.74 19.16
C SER A 538 -8.28 -26.98 19.75
N ASP A 539 -9.31 -26.80 18.94
CA ASP A 539 -10.62 -26.32 19.39
C ASP A 539 -11.73 -27.19 18.76
N GLU A 540 -12.98 -26.79 18.92
CA GLU A 540 -14.14 -27.51 18.37
C GLU A 540 -14.20 -27.54 16.84
N THR A 541 -13.40 -26.70 16.17
CA THR A 541 -13.37 -26.56 14.71
C THR A 541 -12.25 -27.35 14.05
N GLY A 542 -11.23 -27.76 14.81
CA GLY A 542 -10.17 -28.65 14.34
C GLY A 542 -8.87 -28.58 15.12
N ASP A 543 -7.85 -29.21 14.54
CA ASP A 543 -6.47 -29.17 15.00
C ASP A 543 -5.65 -28.24 14.10
N TYR A 544 -4.85 -27.39 14.73
CA TYR A 544 -4.09 -26.32 14.07
C TYR A 544 -2.68 -26.21 14.65
N ASN A 545 -1.70 -25.92 13.82
CA ASN A 545 -0.48 -25.28 14.27
C ASN A 545 -0.85 -23.90 14.86
N ILE A 546 -0.23 -23.51 15.96
CA ILE A 546 -0.56 -22.26 16.67
C ILE A 546 -0.40 -21.01 15.81
N GLY A 547 0.54 -21.02 14.85
CA GLY A 547 0.70 -19.93 13.88
C GLY A 547 -0.48 -19.84 12.91
N VAL A 548 -1.02 -20.98 12.47
CA VAL A 548 -2.24 -21.04 11.64
C VAL A 548 -3.45 -20.55 12.42
N ALA A 549 -3.64 -21.04 13.65
CA ALA A 549 -4.72 -20.58 14.52
C ALA A 549 -4.65 -19.07 14.74
N MET A 550 -3.45 -18.53 15.03
CA MET A 550 -3.26 -17.10 15.21
C MET A 550 -3.50 -16.31 13.92
N ALA A 551 -3.09 -16.81 12.76
CA ALA A 551 -3.32 -16.16 11.47
C ALA A 551 -4.82 -16.04 11.15
N ILE A 552 -5.58 -17.13 11.34
CA ILE A 552 -7.04 -17.14 11.16
C ILE A 552 -7.72 -16.23 12.18
N ALA A 553 -7.42 -16.42 13.46
CA ALA A 553 -8.04 -15.66 14.56
C ALA A 553 -7.78 -14.16 14.42
N SER A 554 -6.55 -13.75 14.14
CA SER A 554 -6.24 -12.33 13.93
C SER A 554 -6.89 -11.74 12.68
N ALA A 555 -7.00 -12.52 11.59
CA ALA A 555 -7.67 -12.08 10.38
C ALA A 555 -9.18 -11.83 10.60
N GLN A 556 -9.86 -12.76 11.27
CA GLN A 556 -11.28 -12.63 11.58
C GLN A 556 -11.56 -11.60 12.68
N HIS A 557 -10.85 -11.67 13.81
CA HIS A 557 -11.07 -10.82 14.99
C HIS A 557 -10.87 -9.34 14.68
N HIS A 558 -9.84 -9.01 13.90
CA HIS A 558 -9.54 -7.62 13.52
C HIS A 558 -10.17 -7.19 12.20
N GLY A 559 -10.91 -8.08 11.52
CA GLY A 559 -11.44 -7.84 10.17
C GLY A 559 -10.35 -7.53 9.13
N GLU A 560 -9.16 -8.11 9.29
CA GLU A 560 -7.96 -7.82 8.50
C GLU A 560 -8.07 -8.43 7.10
N CYS A 561 -8.59 -7.63 6.16
CA CYS A 561 -8.69 -7.98 4.75
C CYS A 561 -8.19 -6.83 3.85
N GLY A 562 -7.78 -7.16 2.63
CA GLY A 562 -7.35 -6.18 1.63
C GLY A 562 -8.49 -5.22 1.27
N ALA A 563 -8.22 -3.91 1.29
CA ALA A 563 -9.25 -2.89 1.07
C ALA A 563 -10.03 -3.08 -0.25
N VAL A 564 -9.32 -3.46 -1.32
CA VAL A 564 -9.86 -3.65 -2.68
C VAL A 564 -10.26 -5.10 -2.95
N THR A 565 -9.38 -6.06 -2.67
CA THR A 565 -9.56 -7.47 -3.07
C THR A 565 -10.42 -8.29 -2.10
N LYS A 566 -10.62 -7.78 -0.88
CA LYS A 566 -11.26 -8.47 0.26
C LYS A 566 -10.58 -9.77 0.70
N LYS A 567 -9.37 -10.03 0.20
CA LYS A 567 -8.55 -11.17 0.59
C LYS A 567 -8.12 -11.06 2.05
N PRO A 568 -8.17 -12.13 2.86
CA PRO A 568 -7.63 -12.12 4.21
C PRO A 568 -6.16 -11.70 4.19
N ARG A 569 -5.75 -10.88 5.16
CA ARG A 569 -4.35 -10.49 5.36
C ARG A 569 -3.69 -11.45 6.33
N VAL A 570 -2.48 -11.87 6.02
CA VAL A 570 -1.66 -12.63 6.97
C VAL A 570 -0.98 -11.64 7.90
N CYS A 571 -1.30 -11.75 9.19
CA CYS A 571 -0.67 -10.97 10.25
C CYS A 571 0.61 -11.65 10.76
N GLY A 572 1.43 -10.86 11.42
CA GLY A 572 2.69 -11.27 12.05
C GLY A 572 3.09 -10.33 13.17
N PHE A 573 4.30 -10.49 13.67
CA PHE A 573 4.90 -9.58 14.65
C PHE A 573 5.24 -8.22 14.03
N PHE A 574 5.47 -7.20 14.87
CA PHE A 574 6.04 -5.94 14.39
C PHE A 574 7.48 -6.19 13.91
N ASP A 575 7.82 -5.80 12.69
CA ASP A 575 9.10 -6.15 12.07
C ASP A 575 10.12 -5.00 12.11
N CYS A 576 11.04 -5.03 13.08
CA CYS A 576 12.08 -4.02 13.18
C CYS A 576 13.19 -4.17 12.13
N VAL A 577 13.39 -5.37 11.56
CA VAL A 577 14.44 -5.59 10.55
C VAL A 577 14.07 -4.83 9.28
N LEU A 578 12.84 -5.03 8.80
CA LEU A 578 12.33 -4.33 7.62
C LEU A 578 12.08 -2.85 7.91
N GLN A 579 11.57 -2.50 9.09
CA GLN A 579 11.29 -1.09 9.44
C GLN A 579 12.57 -0.26 9.56
N HIS A 580 13.69 -0.84 10.03
CA HIS A 580 14.97 -0.13 10.10
C HIS A 580 15.38 0.42 8.73
N GLU A 581 15.29 -0.40 7.68
CA GLU A 581 15.68 0.00 6.32
C GLU A 581 14.74 1.07 5.75
N VAL A 582 13.44 1.01 6.09
CA VAL A 582 12.50 2.07 5.72
C VAL A 582 12.96 3.41 6.30
N ASN A 583 13.29 3.44 7.59
CA ASN A 583 13.66 4.67 8.27
C ASN A 583 15.02 5.22 7.80
N SER A 584 15.99 4.34 7.53
CA SER A 584 17.31 4.76 7.04
C SER A 584 17.25 5.40 5.65
N ILE A 585 16.19 5.12 4.88
CA ILE A 585 16.01 5.60 3.51
C ILE A 585 14.98 6.73 3.39
N GLN A 586 13.85 6.64 4.10
CA GLN A 586 12.76 7.61 4.02
C GLN A 586 12.80 8.68 5.12
N GLY A 587 13.56 8.46 6.19
CA GLY A 587 13.66 9.36 7.33
C GLY A 587 12.99 8.81 8.60
N PRO A 588 13.17 9.50 9.74
CA PRO A 588 12.99 8.89 11.05
C PRO A 588 11.55 8.93 11.58
N TYR A 589 10.67 9.78 11.06
CA TYR A 589 9.37 9.99 11.69
C TYR A 589 8.42 8.83 11.42
N LEU A 590 7.86 8.27 12.49
CA LEU A 590 6.94 7.13 12.45
C LEU A 590 5.62 7.47 13.16
N THR A 591 4.52 7.13 12.52
CA THR A 591 3.19 7.06 13.13
C THR A 591 2.74 5.60 13.12
N ILE A 592 2.26 5.08 14.25
CA ILE A 592 1.84 3.69 14.38
C ILE A 592 0.32 3.65 14.46
N SER A 593 -0.36 2.96 13.54
CA SER A 593 -1.81 2.83 13.53
C SER A 593 -2.29 1.56 14.24
N ALA A 594 -3.60 1.55 14.56
CA ALA A 594 -4.35 0.43 15.13
C ALA A 594 -3.75 -0.17 16.41
N LEU A 595 -2.98 0.62 17.16
CA LEU A 595 -2.26 0.13 18.34
C LEU A 595 -3.20 -0.17 19.52
N ASP A 596 -4.43 0.34 19.49
CA ASP A 596 -5.53 -0.04 20.38
C ASP A 596 -5.84 -1.53 20.34
N ARG A 597 -5.57 -2.22 19.23
CA ARG A 597 -5.70 -3.68 19.15
C ARG A 597 -4.79 -4.41 20.14
N GLY A 598 -3.71 -3.77 20.58
CA GLY A 598 -2.81 -4.29 21.62
C GLY A 598 -3.44 -4.35 23.02
N ASP A 599 -4.57 -3.67 23.25
CA ASP A 599 -5.29 -3.71 24.54
C ASP A 599 -5.76 -5.12 24.92
N GLU A 600 -5.93 -6.01 23.95
CA GLU A 600 -6.41 -7.37 24.19
C GLU A 600 -5.27 -8.39 24.33
N TYR A 601 -4.02 -7.99 24.12
CA TYR A 601 -2.87 -8.88 24.15
C TYR A 601 -2.28 -8.99 25.56
N ASP A 602 -1.94 -10.21 25.99
CA ASP A 602 -1.20 -10.43 27.24
C ASP A 602 0.29 -10.10 27.08
N LYS A 603 0.81 -10.40 25.89
CA LYS A 603 2.16 -10.04 25.44
C LYS A 603 2.09 -9.62 23.98
N VAL A 604 3.04 -8.79 23.57
CA VAL A 604 3.26 -8.45 22.16
C VAL A 604 4.65 -8.88 21.75
N GLY A 605 4.81 -9.29 20.49
CA GLY A 605 6.08 -9.73 19.93
C GLY A 605 6.63 -8.73 18.91
N VAL A 606 7.93 -8.49 18.97
CA VAL A 606 8.67 -7.64 18.02
C VAL A 606 9.80 -8.46 17.40
N THR A 607 9.82 -8.59 16.08
CA THR A 607 10.92 -9.23 15.38
C THR A 607 12.11 -8.28 15.31
N ILE A 608 13.21 -8.65 15.98
CA ILE A 608 14.43 -7.82 16.09
C ILE A 608 15.57 -8.30 15.18
N ALA A 609 15.50 -9.55 14.75
CA ALA A 609 16.45 -10.17 13.85
C ALA A 609 15.77 -11.35 13.14
N TYR A 610 16.41 -11.86 12.11
CA TYR A 610 16.09 -13.14 11.50
C TYR A 610 17.25 -14.11 11.66
N VAL A 611 16.92 -15.41 11.63
CA VAL A 611 17.90 -16.47 11.35
C VAL A 611 17.58 -17.13 10.01
N TYR A 612 18.58 -17.23 9.14
CA TYR A 612 18.45 -17.97 7.89
C TYR A 612 18.56 -19.47 8.15
N TYR A 613 17.61 -20.24 7.62
CA TYR A 613 17.64 -21.69 7.64
C TYR A 613 16.90 -22.29 6.44
N ASN A 614 17.65 -22.99 5.57
CA ASN A 614 17.09 -23.76 4.48
C ASN A 614 17.13 -25.27 4.84
N PRO A 615 15.97 -25.96 4.95
CA PRO A 615 15.90 -27.38 5.27
C PRO A 615 16.64 -28.30 4.30
N GLU A 616 16.80 -27.89 3.04
CA GLU A 616 17.53 -28.64 2.01
C GLU A 616 19.06 -28.44 2.12
N GLY A 617 19.52 -27.61 3.06
CA GLY A 617 20.93 -27.26 3.22
C GLY A 617 21.49 -26.39 2.10
N LYS A 618 20.63 -25.90 1.18
CA LYS A 618 21.05 -25.05 0.06
C LYS A 618 21.43 -23.65 0.56
N GLN A 619 22.58 -23.19 0.08
CA GLN A 619 23.04 -21.82 0.28
C GLN A 619 22.47 -20.93 -0.81
N VAL A 620 22.05 -19.72 -0.45
CA VAL A 620 21.57 -18.72 -1.40
C VAL A 620 22.58 -17.59 -1.48
N ASN A 621 23.06 -17.32 -2.69
CA ASN A 621 23.90 -16.15 -2.96
C ASN A 621 23.01 -14.99 -3.39
N VAL A 622 23.03 -13.91 -2.61
CA VAL A 622 22.34 -12.65 -2.92
C VAL A 622 23.38 -11.55 -3.02
N ASN A 623 23.55 -10.97 -4.21
CA ASN A 623 24.44 -9.84 -4.44
C ASN A 623 25.89 -10.08 -3.94
N GLY A 624 26.39 -11.31 -4.05
CA GLY A 624 27.74 -11.70 -3.62
C GLY A 624 27.83 -12.14 -2.15
N HIS A 625 26.76 -12.03 -1.37
CA HIS A 625 26.69 -12.55 -0.01
C HIS A 625 26.05 -13.94 -0.01
N VAL A 626 26.70 -14.93 0.59
CA VAL A 626 26.22 -16.32 0.66
C VAL A 626 25.63 -16.59 2.02
N TYR A 627 24.31 -16.79 2.08
CA TYR A 627 23.58 -17.14 3.31
C TYR A 627 23.66 -18.64 3.59
N LYS A 628 23.99 -18.98 4.84
CA LYS A 628 24.14 -20.33 5.38
C LYS A 628 23.26 -20.51 6.60
N ASN A 629 22.86 -21.75 6.85
CA ASN A 629 22.01 -22.08 8.00
C ASN A 629 22.65 -21.61 9.31
N GLY A 630 21.89 -20.83 10.08
CA GLY A 630 22.34 -20.21 11.33
C GLY A 630 22.83 -18.76 11.19
N ASP A 631 22.96 -18.23 9.98
CA ASP A 631 23.30 -16.82 9.78
C ASP A 631 22.22 -15.91 10.36
N ILE A 632 22.63 -14.90 11.11
CA ILE A 632 21.75 -13.94 11.78
C ILE A 632 21.74 -12.61 11.00
N ILE A 633 20.55 -12.14 10.65
CA ILE A 633 20.31 -10.86 9.98
C ILE A 633 19.63 -9.94 11.00
N ARG A 634 20.32 -8.91 11.47
CA ARG A 634 19.81 -8.00 12.50
C ARG A 634 19.10 -6.80 11.91
N ALA A 635 18.25 -6.14 12.70
CA ALA A 635 17.85 -4.78 12.37
C ALA A 635 19.09 -3.87 12.26
N GLY A 636 19.27 -3.26 11.09
CA GLY A 636 20.48 -2.51 10.74
C GLY A 636 21.41 -3.22 9.76
N ASP A 637 21.31 -4.54 9.62
CA ASP A 637 22.00 -5.27 8.56
C ASP A 637 21.30 -5.04 7.21
N PRO A 638 22.01 -5.16 6.07
CA PRO A 638 21.38 -5.10 4.77
C PRO A 638 20.34 -6.21 4.59
N VAL A 639 19.08 -5.84 4.39
CA VAL A 639 18.02 -6.83 4.13
C VAL A 639 18.33 -7.60 2.82
N PRO A 640 18.28 -8.94 2.79
CA PRO A 640 18.49 -9.70 1.56
C PRO A 640 17.32 -9.59 0.57
N SER A 641 17.50 -10.16 -0.62
CA SER A 641 16.40 -10.38 -1.56
C SER A 641 15.46 -11.49 -1.07
N GLU A 642 14.27 -11.48 -1.65
CA GLU A 642 13.17 -12.38 -1.35
C GLU A 642 13.57 -13.87 -1.36
N SER A 643 14.45 -14.26 -2.28
CA SER A 643 15.00 -15.62 -2.38
C SER A 643 15.66 -16.13 -1.09
N ALA A 644 16.32 -15.28 -0.31
CA ALA A 644 16.85 -15.67 1.00
C ALA A 644 15.83 -15.43 2.13
N LEU A 645 14.97 -14.42 2.00
CA LEU A 645 13.94 -14.11 3.00
C LEU A 645 12.90 -15.24 3.15
N TYR A 646 12.62 -16.03 2.10
CA TYR A 646 11.78 -17.23 2.23
C TYR A 646 12.30 -18.28 3.21
N HIS A 647 13.59 -18.23 3.52
CA HIS A 647 14.26 -19.14 4.45
C HIS A 647 14.60 -18.45 5.79
N CYS A 648 14.13 -17.22 6.00
CA CYS A 648 14.36 -16.49 7.23
C CYS A 648 13.25 -16.75 8.25
N HIS A 649 13.65 -17.02 9.49
CA HIS A 649 12.75 -17.20 10.62
C HIS A 649 12.95 -16.08 11.64
N PRO A 650 11.88 -15.55 12.26
CA PRO A 650 11.96 -14.38 13.11
C PRO A 650 12.55 -14.74 14.48
N ILE A 651 13.44 -13.88 14.97
CA ILE A 651 13.87 -13.84 16.38
C ILE A 651 13.08 -12.74 17.05
N VAL A 652 12.21 -13.15 17.98
CA VAL A 652 11.16 -12.29 18.54
C VAL A 652 11.51 -11.91 19.98
N LYS A 653 11.50 -10.60 20.26
CA LYS A 653 11.49 -10.06 21.61
C LYS A 653 10.04 -10.01 22.10
N LEU A 654 9.79 -10.56 23.28
CA LEU A 654 8.49 -10.47 23.96
C LEU A 654 8.43 -9.27 24.89
N ILE A 655 7.30 -8.57 24.87
CA ILE A 655 7.01 -7.41 25.70
C ILE A 655 5.67 -7.65 26.38
N ASP A 656 5.54 -7.27 27.65
CA ASP A 656 4.29 -7.39 28.37
C ASP A 656 3.22 -6.48 27.73
N GLY A 657 2.02 -7.02 27.60
CA GLY A 657 0.86 -6.27 27.13
C GLY A 657 0.40 -5.25 28.15
N TRP A 658 -0.69 -4.55 27.82
CA TRP A 658 -1.24 -3.48 28.65
C TRP A 658 -2.75 -3.59 28.82
N ARG A 659 -3.28 -4.81 28.81
CA ARG A 659 -4.71 -5.07 28.97
C ARG A 659 -5.34 -4.39 30.17
N ASP A 660 -4.62 -4.33 31.29
CA ASP A 660 -5.11 -3.70 32.53
C ASP A 660 -5.19 -2.16 32.45
N ASN A 661 -4.50 -1.54 31.48
CA ASN A 661 -4.51 -0.11 31.25
C ASN A 661 -4.67 0.19 29.74
N PRO A 662 -5.87 -0.02 29.18
CA PRO A 662 -6.10 0.09 27.75
C PRO A 662 -5.84 1.50 27.20
N ILE A 663 -5.38 1.58 25.95
CA ILE A 663 -5.15 2.85 25.27
C ILE A 663 -6.30 3.25 24.35
N ALA A 664 -7.19 2.33 23.98
CA ALA A 664 -8.34 2.60 23.13
C ALA A 664 -9.13 3.82 23.64
N ALA A 665 -9.45 4.76 22.77
CA ALA A 665 -10.13 6.01 23.10
C ALA A 665 -11.45 5.77 23.87
N ALA A 666 -12.19 4.71 23.51
CA ALA A 666 -13.43 4.31 24.17
C ALA A 666 -13.24 3.76 25.60
N LYS A 667 -12.03 3.29 25.96
CA LYS A 667 -11.74 2.64 27.26
C LYS A 667 -10.83 3.50 28.15
N ARG A 668 -10.05 4.41 27.56
CA ARG A 668 -9.01 5.19 28.23
C ARG A 668 -9.60 6.36 29.01
N ARG A 669 -9.16 6.54 30.27
CA ARG A 669 -9.47 7.75 31.05
C ARG A 669 -8.52 8.89 30.69
N ARG A 670 -9.03 10.10 30.58
CA ARG A 670 -8.24 11.31 30.28
C ARG A 670 -7.12 11.50 31.30
N ASN A 671 -5.94 11.93 30.83
CA ASN A 671 -4.73 12.16 31.64
C ASN A 671 -4.13 10.92 32.32
N THR A 672 -4.59 9.71 31.98
CA THR A 672 -3.91 8.47 32.43
C THR A 672 -2.52 8.42 31.79
N PRO A 673 -1.45 8.08 32.54
CA PRO A 673 -0.14 7.83 31.94
C PRO A 673 -0.18 6.71 30.90
N LEU A 674 0.79 6.70 29.98
CA LEU A 674 0.92 5.60 29.03
C LEU A 674 1.37 4.32 29.77
N PRO A 675 0.82 3.15 29.44
CA PRO A 675 1.19 1.90 30.10
C PRO A 675 2.67 1.57 29.90
N ARG A 676 3.29 0.94 30.91
CA ARG A 676 4.71 0.56 30.85
C ARG A 676 5.02 -0.36 29.66
N GLY A 677 4.18 -1.36 29.41
CA GLY A 677 4.35 -2.29 28.28
C GLY A 677 4.32 -1.58 26.92
N LEU A 678 3.45 -0.57 26.78
CA LEU A 678 3.43 0.30 25.60
C LEU A 678 4.72 1.12 25.50
N CYS A 679 5.18 1.76 26.57
CA CYS A 679 6.43 2.52 26.55
C CYS A 679 7.64 1.63 26.19
N GLU A 680 7.66 0.38 26.66
CA GLU A 680 8.68 -0.60 26.30
C GLU A 680 8.60 -1.00 24.82
N LEU A 681 7.41 -1.21 24.28
CA LEU A 681 7.20 -1.45 22.85
C LEU A 681 7.74 -0.29 22.00
N LEU A 682 7.34 0.95 22.33
CA LEU A 682 7.80 2.13 21.60
C LEU A 682 9.32 2.30 21.70
N SER A 683 9.89 2.12 22.90
CA SER A 683 11.34 2.19 23.10
C SER A 683 12.08 1.13 22.29
N THR A 684 11.52 -0.08 22.22
CA THR A 684 12.07 -1.20 21.44
C THR A 684 12.07 -0.86 19.95
N ILE A 685 10.94 -0.40 19.42
CA ILE A 685 10.81 -0.01 18.01
C ILE A 685 11.81 1.10 17.68
N GLU A 686 11.92 2.13 18.51
CA GLU A 686 12.88 3.23 18.29
C GLU A 686 14.33 2.78 18.36
N TYR A 687 14.66 1.91 19.32
CA TYR A 687 16.01 1.39 19.49
C TYR A 687 16.48 0.62 18.25
N PHE A 688 15.66 -0.30 17.74
CA PHE A 688 16.06 -1.16 16.62
C PHE A 688 15.93 -0.51 15.26
N THR A 689 15.02 0.46 15.10
CA THR A 689 14.71 1.03 13.78
C THR A 689 15.25 2.44 13.58
N ASN A 690 15.79 3.08 14.63
CA ASN A 690 16.19 4.48 14.62
C ASN A 690 15.07 5.45 14.22
N CYS A 691 13.79 5.08 14.37
CA CYS A 691 12.70 6.03 14.22
C CYS A 691 12.57 6.96 15.43
N LYS A 692 11.77 8.00 15.22
CA LYS A 692 11.09 8.77 16.24
C LYS A 692 9.58 8.58 16.07
N VAL A 693 8.94 7.91 17.02
CA VAL A 693 7.48 7.74 17.05
C VAL A 693 6.84 9.07 17.45
N LEU A 694 6.03 9.62 16.55
CA LEU A 694 5.33 10.89 16.75
C LEU A 694 3.94 10.73 17.34
N SER A 695 3.26 9.64 16.96
CA SER A 695 1.91 9.35 17.39
C SER A 695 1.56 7.87 17.27
N ILE A 696 0.52 7.48 18.01
CA ILE A 696 -0.09 6.16 17.98
C ILE A 696 -1.61 6.31 17.77
N GLY A 697 -2.18 5.51 16.87
CA GLY A 697 -3.63 5.41 16.69
C GLY A 697 -4.24 4.57 17.81
N ASN A 698 -5.31 5.06 18.42
CA ASN A 698 -5.96 4.40 19.56
C ASN A 698 -7.47 4.21 19.35
N GLY A 699 -7.91 3.96 18.12
CA GLY A 699 -9.30 3.74 17.76
C GLY A 699 -9.57 3.95 16.27
N PRO A 700 -10.82 3.83 15.79
CA PRO A 700 -11.15 3.98 14.37
C PRO A 700 -11.41 5.42 13.93
N ASN A 701 -11.75 6.35 14.82
CA ASN A 701 -12.11 7.72 14.45
C ASN A 701 -10.88 8.53 14.02
N GLY A 702 -11.08 9.61 13.26
CA GLY A 702 -10.01 10.46 12.74
C GLY A 702 -9.17 11.13 13.85
N ASP A 703 -9.82 11.48 14.96
CA ASP A 703 -9.23 12.10 16.14
C ASP A 703 -8.74 11.11 17.21
N ASP A 704 -8.98 9.81 17.03
CA ASP A 704 -8.42 8.75 17.88
C ASP A 704 -6.91 8.55 17.59
N ILE A 705 -6.12 9.55 18.01
CA ILE A 705 -4.67 9.61 17.93
C ILE A 705 -4.09 10.18 19.22
N ILE A 706 -3.14 9.46 19.81
CA ILE A 706 -2.30 9.96 20.91
C ILE A 706 -1.00 10.49 20.30
N TYR A 707 -0.73 11.78 20.47
CA TYR A 707 0.53 12.41 20.06
C TYR A 707 1.55 12.35 21.19
N LEU A 708 2.80 12.08 20.85
CA LEU A 708 3.84 11.75 21.81
C LEU A 708 4.93 12.81 21.89
N ARG A 709 5.43 13.00 23.12
CA ARG A 709 6.73 13.62 23.42
C ARG A 709 7.56 12.67 24.26
N GLN A 710 8.80 12.48 23.82
CA GLN A 710 9.85 11.73 24.51
C GLN A 710 10.60 12.62 25.49
#